data_AF-A0A7V3WQS3-F1
#
_entry.id   AF-A0A7V3WQS3-F1
#
_cell.length_a   1.000
_cell.length_b   1.000
_cell.length_c   1.000
_cell.angle_alpha   90.00
_cell.angle_beta   90.00
_cell.angle_gamma   90.00
#
_symmetry.space_group_name_H-M   'P 1'
#
loop_
_entity.id
_entity.type
_entity.pdbx_description
1 polymer ?
#
loop_
_entity_poly.entity_id
_entity_poly.type
_entity_poly.pdbx_seq_one_letter_code
_entity_poly.pdbx_strand_id
1 'polypeptide(L)'
;MPTEPAASVEPMKLPRLALGLVFGLAYAGVLRAGDQVLFDFESGLEPSALLTNDATAVVAPASPGNTVLRVSTGHTQPWPGVTLRAPQGGWDLSAFGQITLRVRNVGDSRVTVHCRVDNPGADGNRDCVTGSISLNPGQIDTLRVPLKRYSENRLGGKLFGMRGYPVARGGPGTVDPARIVQLVVFVAKPSQPHRFELDDIRATGTYTPPTAWVNDADPFFPFIDTFGQYRHKDWPGKVHSLAELKQRREAEARELEAQPGPKDWDQYGGWAAGPQLAATGFFRTEKYRGKWWLVDPAGRLFFSHGIDCVRMLDTTPIDERETWFEDFPGAQPEFKEFLSEGYALKGHYAGRRPRCFSFAGANLKRKYGPEWRQTYAELAHRRLRSWGLNTIANWSDPSVYLLRRTPYTDTISSRGAALIEGSEGYWGKFPDVFDPSFEQAVRRSMQTKKDTSANDPWCIGYFSDNELSWGDDTSLAVAALRSPPTQAAKQVFVADLKAKYGDIGRLNAAWGTGYTSWDALLEARQAPDPKKARPDLTAFYTRTAETYFRVVRDAIKAVAPKQLYLGCRFAWVNDLAAVAAGKYCDVVSYNLYRRSVAEFKYPGGDKPLIIGEFHFGALDRGMFHTGLVPVDNQAARAQAYRDYVLGALRHPQFVGTHWFQWKDQPTTGRVYDEENYQIGFVEVADTPYPETIAASRQVGARLYSEAMR
;
A
#
# COMPACT_ATOMS: atom_id res chain seq x y z
N MET A 1 94.31 -25.42 -20.49
CA MET A 1 94.85 -25.07 -19.17
C MET A 1 93.76 -24.36 -18.38
N PRO A 2 93.67 -24.65 -17.07
CA PRO A 2 92.44 -24.80 -16.27
C PRO A 2 92.22 -23.54 -15.39
N THR A 3 91.17 -23.33 -14.59
CA THR A 3 90.58 -24.14 -13.51
C THR A 3 89.25 -23.48 -13.03
N GLU A 4 88.21 -24.27 -12.79
CA GLU A 4 87.11 -24.02 -11.82
C GLU A 4 87.64 -24.07 -10.35
N PRO A 5 86.93 -23.70 -9.25
CA PRO A 5 85.47 -23.84 -9.02
C PRO A 5 84.75 -22.79 -8.14
N ALA A 6 83.46 -23.05 -7.93
CA ALA A 6 82.44 -22.33 -7.17
C ALA A 6 82.60 -22.32 -5.64
N ALA A 7 81.97 -21.35 -4.95
CA ALA A 7 81.09 -21.56 -3.78
C ALA A 7 80.41 -20.26 -3.29
N SER A 8 79.19 -20.43 -2.80
CA SER A 8 78.18 -19.49 -2.30
C SER A 8 78.46 -18.84 -0.94
N VAL A 9 78.01 -17.58 -0.71
CA VAL A 9 77.64 -17.04 0.62
C VAL A 9 76.53 -15.98 0.50
N GLU A 10 75.58 -16.02 1.43
CA GLU A 10 74.37 -15.19 1.63
C GLU A 10 74.58 -13.66 1.62
N PRO A 11 73.53 -12.85 1.28
CA PRO A 11 73.55 -11.42 1.55
C PRO A 11 72.94 -11.04 2.91
N MET A 12 73.76 -10.27 3.61
CA MET A 12 73.58 -9.58 4.89
C MET A 12 72.48 -8.49 4.85
N LYS A 13 71.75 -8.37 5.97
CA LYS A 13 70.67 -7.38 6.21
C LYS A 13 71.20 -5.95 6.39
N LEU A 14 70.47 -4.96 5.86
CA LEU A 14 70.31 -3.60 6.42
C LEU A 14 68.92 -3.02 6.01
N PRO A 15 68.38 -2.01 6.73
CA PRO A 15 66.97 -1.96 7.12
C PRO A 15 66.06 -1.25 6.11
N ARG A 16 64.82 -1.75 5.99
CA ARG A 16 63.71 -1.07 5.31
C ARG A 16 62.93 -0.22 6.31
N LEU A 17 63.09 1.10 6.26
CA LEU A 17 62.04 2.03 6.69
C LEU A 17 60.99 2.06 5.57
N ALA A 18 59.93 1.28 5.74
CA ALA A 18 58.72 1.38 4.93
C ALA A 18 57.73 2.29 5.66
N LEU A 19 57.53 3.49 5.13
CA LEU A 19 56.45 4.39 5.53
C LEU A 19 55.15 3.84 4.92
N GLY A 20 54.52 2.90 5.61
CA GLY A 20 53.17 2.44 5.30
C GLY A 20 52.14 3.46 5.76
N LEU A 21 51.64 4.29 4.84
CA LEU A 21 50.43 5.06 5.06
C LEU A 21 49.23 4.10 5.03
N VAL A 22 48.89 3.57 6.22
CA VAL A 22 47.63 2.87 6.45
C VAL A 22 46.52 3.92 6.41
N PHE A 23 45.77 3.98 5.32
CA PHE A 23 44.43 4.56 5.33
C PHE A 23 43.55 3.69 6.22
N GLY A 24 43.56 3.99 7.53
CA GLY A 24 42.59 3.48 8.47
C GLY A 24 41.24 4.11 8.17
N LEU A 25 40.46 3.47 7.30
CA LEU A 25 39.01 3.63 7.26
C LEU A 25 38.50 3.22 8.64
N ALA A 26 38.32 4.19 9.53
CA ALA A 26 37.53 4.01 10.73
C ALA A 26 36.09 3.72 10.29
N TYR A 27 35.77 2.45 10.06
CA TYR A 27 34.41 1.97 10.20
C TYR A 27 34.04 2.22 11.67
N ALA A 28 33.42 3.37 11.94
CA ALA A 28 32.60 3.53 13.12
C ALA A 28 31.46 2.50 12.97
N GLY A 29 31.69 1.29 13.49
CA GLY A 29 30.65 0.30 13.62
C GLY A 29 29.54 0.94 14.45
N VAL A 30 28.43 1.27 13.82
CA VAL A 30 27.20 1.58 14.54
C VAL A 30 26.86 0.30 15.29
N LEU A 31 27.14 0.27 16.60
CA LEU A 31 26.68 -0.79 17.48
C LEU A 31 25.17 -0.87 17.30
N ARG A 32 24.69 -1.96 16.68
CA ARG A 32 23.26 -2.26 16.63
C ARG A 32 22.81 -2.45 18.07
N ALA A 33 21.85 -1.63 18.51
CA ALA A 33 21.18 -1.90 19.76
C ALA A 33 20.54 -3.30 19.67
N GLY A 34 20.91 -4.19 20.60
CA GLY A 34 20.17 -5.44 20.78
C GLY A 34 18.75 -5.11 21.26
N ASP A 35 17.79 -5.94 20.88
CA ASP A 35 16.39 -5.73 21.27
C ASP A 35 16.27 -5.65 22.81
N GLN A 36 15.51 -4.67 23.29
CA GLN A 36 15.24 -4.50 24.71
C GLN A 36 13.89 -5.12 25.05
N VAL A 37 13.89 -6.13 25.92
CA VAL A 37 12.64 -6.71 26.48
C VAL A 37 11.99 -5.67 27.40
N LEU A 38 10.72 -5.38 27.14
CA LEU A 38 9.88 -4.51 27.98
C LEU A 38 9.00 -5.37 28.90
N PHE A 39 8.38 -6.43 28.36
CA PHE A 39 7.64 -7.45 29.12
C PHE A 39 7.72 -8.82 28.41
N ASP A 40 8.06 -9.86 29.16
CA ASP A 40 8.03 -11.27 28.76
C ASP A 40 7.09 -12.12 29.63
N PHE A 41 6.57 -11.57 30.73
CA PHE A 41 5.64 -12.19 31.69
C PHE A 41 6.16 -13.41 32.46
N GLU A 42 7.34 -13.96 32.12
CA GLU A 42 7.91 -15.17 32.74
C GLU A 42 8.16 -15.03 34.25
N SER A 43 8.50 -13.83 34.71
CA SER A 43 8.68 -13.52 36.13
C SER A 43 7.39 -13.04 36.82
N GLY A 44 6.25 -13.15 36.14
CA GLY A 44 4.99 -12.52 36.55
C GLY A 44 4.89 -11.05 36.15
N LEU A 45 3.86 -10.37 36.64
CA LEU A 45 3.62 -8.95 36.39
C LEU A 45 3.27 -8.26 37.70
N GLU A 46 4.06 -7.24 38.07
CA GLU A 46 3.79 -6.43 39.26
C GLU A 46 2.39 -5.79 39.17
N PRO A 47 1.52 -5.92 40.19
CA PRO A 47 0.15 -5.40 40.11
C PRO A 47 0.08 -3.89 39.81
N SER A 48 1.06 -3.12 40.27
CA SER A 48 1.15 -1.67 40.01
C SER A 48 1.48 -1.32 38.55
N ALA A 49 2.02 -2.28 37.79
CA ALA A 49 2.37 -2.13 36.37
C ALA A 49 1.17 -2.38 35.44
N LEU A 50 0.05 -2.93 35.94
CA LEU A 50 -1.13 -3.27 35.15
C LEU A 50 -2.36 -2.48 35.59
N LEU A 51 -3.00 -1.80 34.63
CA LEU A 51 -4.35 -1.27 34.79
C LEU A 51 -5.28 -1.89 33.76
N THR A 52 -6.56 -1.97 34.08
CA THR A 52 -7.60 -2.48 33.18
C THR A 52 -8.68 -1.42 32.98
N ASN A 53 -9.21 -1.34 31.76
CA ASN A 53 -10.39 -0.54 31.43
C ASN A 53 -11.40 -1.44 30.74
N ASP A 54 -12.55 -1.70 31.36
CA ASP A 54 -13.57 -2.66 30.86
C ASP A 54 -12.94 -3.94 30.30
N ALA A 55 -12.02 -4.52 31.08
CA ALA A 55 -11.28 -5.71 30.73
C ALA A 55 -10.82 -6.46 31.99
N THR A 56 -10.50 -7.73 31.80
CA THR A 56 -9.76 -8.55 32.78
C THR A 56 -8.48 -9.02 32.14
N ALA A 57 -7.42 -9.18 32.94
CA ALA A 57 -6.13 -9.63 32.46
C ALA A 57 -5.44 -10.53 33.49
N VAL A 58 -4.91 -11.66 33.03
CA VAL A 58 -4.24 -12.66 33.87
C VAL A 58 -2.97 -13.16 33.19
N VAL A 59 -1.89 -13.30 33.95
CA VAL A 59 -0.70 -14.03 33.49
C VAL A 59 -1.05 -15.51 33.54
N ALA A 60 -0.96 -16.19 32.39
CA ALA A 60 -1.35 -17.59 32.23
C ALA A 60 -0.27 -18.38 31.47
N PRO A 61 -0.09 -19.67 31.77
CA PRO A 61 0.80 -20.51 30.98
C PRO A 61 0.24 -20.69 29.56
N ALA A 62 1.09 -20.48 28.55
CA ALA A 62 0.78 -20.79 27.15
C ALA A 62 1.39 -22.14 26.72
N SER A 63 2.55 -22.49 27.27
CA SER A 63 3.25 -23.77 27.11
C SER A 63 4.19 -24.00 28.29
N PRO A 64 4.79 -25.19 28.47
CA PRO A 64 5.80 -25.40 29.51
C PRO A 64 6.94 -24.37 29.39
N GLY A 65 7.16 -23.59 30.45
CA GLY A 65 8.19 -22.55 30.48
C GLY A 65 7.91 -21.29 29.65
N ASN A 66 6.66 -21.06 29.23
CA ASN A 66 6.25 -19.81 28.58
C ASN A 66 4.91 -19.33 29.18
N THR A 67 4.88 -18.09 29.66
CA THR A 67 3.68 -17.43 30.16
C THR A 67 3.29 -16.26 29.27
N VAL A 68 2.00 -15.90 29.27
CA VAL A 68 1.46 -14.81 28.45
C VAL A 68 0.47 -14.00 29.27
N LEU A 69 0.29 -12.73 28.90
CA LEU A 69 -0.81 -11.93 29.45
C LEU A 69 -2.08 -12.16 28.62
N ARG A 70 -3.03 -12.92 29.19
CA ARG A 70 -4.34 -13.16 28.56
C ARG A 70 -5.31 -12.05 28.95
N VAL A 71 -5.80 -11.32 27.96
CA VAL A 71 -6.73 -10.20 28.11
C VAL A 71 -8.12 -10.61 27.60
N SER A 72 -9.16 -10.35 28.39
CA SER A 72 -10.56 -10.46 27.98
C SER A 72 -11.23 -9.09 28.11
N THR A 73 -11.62 -8.49 26.99
CA THR A 73 -12.25 -7.16 26.95
C THR A 73 -13.76 -7.28 27.03
N GLY A 74 -14.41 -6.29 27.65
CA GLY A 74 -15.82 -6.00 27.48
C GLY A 74 -16.09 -5.23 26.19
N HIS A 75 -17.20 -4.49 26.18
CA HIS A 75 -17.66 -3.67 25.05
C HIS A 75 -18.54 -2.48 25.51
N THR A 76 -18.46 -2.13 26.78
CA THR A 76 -19.22 -1.02 27.39
C THR A 76 -18.44 0.29 27.31
N GLN A 77 -17.11 0.21 27.26
CA GLN A 77 -16.23 1.36 27.04
C GLN A 77 -15.83 1.48 25.57
N PRO A 78 -15.47 2.68 25.08
CA PRO A 78 -15.02 2.85 23.69
C PRO A 78 -13.66 2.22 23.40
N TRP A 79 -12.83 1.96 24.42
CA TRP A 79 -11.46 1.45 24.27
C TRP A 79 -11.12 0.44 25.39
N PRO A 80 -11.83 -0.69 25.48
CA PRO A 80 -11.58 -1.68 26.52
C PRO A 80 -10.22 -2.37 26.29
N GLY A 81 -9.50 -2.64 27.38
CA GLY A 81 -8.14 -3.17 27.28
C GLY A 81 -7.33 -3.01 28.57
N VAL A 82 -6.01 -3.06 28.41
CA VAL A 82 -5.02 -2.99 29.48
C VAL A 82 -4.02 -1.86 29.25
N THR A 83 -3.50 -1.30 30.36
CA THR A 83 -2.34 -0.40 30.34
C THR A 83 -1.20 -1.06 31.09
N LEU A 84 -0.06 -1.18 30.41
CA LEU A 84 1.21 -1.67 30.94
C LEU A 84 2.13 -0.47 31.21
N ARG A 85 2.31 -0.13 32.49
CA ARG A 85 3.15 0.99 32.92
C ARG A 85 4.62 0.58 32.98
N ALA A 86 5.51 1.50 32.63
CA ALA A 86 6.94 1.29 32.79
C ALA A 86 7.28 1.01 34.28
N PRO A 87 7.92 -0.12 34.63
CA PRO A 87 8.17 -0.50 36.02
C PRO A 87 8.97 0.53 36.85
N GLN A 88 9.79 1.35 36.18
CA GLN A 88 10.61 2.40 36.82
C GLN A 88 10.14 3.82 36.46
N GLY A 89 8.88 3.99 36.07
CA GLY A 89 8.29 5.29 35.77
C GLY A 89 8.57 5.82 34.35
N GLY A 90 9.50 5.21 33.61
CA GLY A 90 9.69 5.48 32.18
C GLY A 90 10.72 4.56 31.52
N TRP A 91 10.72 4.57 30.20
CA TRP A 91 11.76 3.98 29.35
C TRP A 91 12.40 5.05 28.48
N ASP A 92 13.73 5.00 28.35
CA ASP A 92 14.44 5.65 27.25
C ASP A 92 14.61 4.65 26.11
N LEU A 93 13.82 4.84 25.05
CA LEU A 93 13.81 4.03 23.84
C LEU A 93 14.39 4.80 22.65
N SER A 94 15.23 5.81 22.88
CA SER A 94 15.78 6.69 21.84
C SER A 94 16.58 5.95 20.76
N ALA A 95 17.24 4.85 21.16
CA ALA A 95 18.01 4.00 20.26
C ALA A 95 17.13 3.13 19.32
N PHE A 96 15.83 3.03 19.59
CA PHE A 96 14.95 2.08 18.90
C PHE A 96 14.03 2.73 17.87
N GLY A 97 13.73 1.99 16.80
CA GLY A 97 12.83 2.42 15.72
C GLY A 97 11.36 2.15 16.04
N GLN A 98 11.06 1.11 16.82
CA GLN A 98 9.70 0.64 17.05
C GLN A 98 9.56 -0.15 18.35
N ILE A 99 8.31 -0.39 18.75
CA ILE A 99 7.92 -1.40 19.74
C ILE A 99 7.17 -2.53 19.03
N THR A 100 7.44 -3.78 19.40
CA THR A 100 6.78 -4.97 18.87
C THR A 100 6.16 -5.80 19.98
N LEU A 101 5.01 -6.41 19.70
CA LEU A 101 4.28 -7.29 20.61
C LEU A 101 3.80 -8.52 19.85
N ARG A 102 4.01 -9.73 20.36
CA ARG A 102 3.37 -10.94 19.84
C ARG A 102 1.92 -10.98 20.34
N VAL A 103 0.97 -11.08 19.42
CA VAL A 103 -0.47 -11.07 19.71
C VAL A 103 -1.10 -12.32 19.14
N ARG A 104 -1.84 -13.05 19.97
CA ARG A 104 -2.65 -14.20 19.54
C ARG A 104 -4.12 -13.93 19.82
N ASN A 105 -4.97 -14.12 18.81
CA ASN A 105 -6.42 -14.12 19.03
C ASN A 105 -6.86 -15.49 19.53
N VAL A 106 -7.34 -15.56 20.78
CA VAL A 106 -7.88 -16.78 21.40
C VAL A 106 -9.40 -16.72 21.58
N GLY A 107 -10.05 -15.72 21.00
CA GLY A 107 -11.50 -15.61 20.90
C GLY A 107 -12.07 -16.40 19.71
N ASP A 108 -13.39 -16.28 19.56
CA ASP A 108 -14.20 -16.92 18.52
C ASP A 108 -14.44 -16.03 17.29
N SER A 109 -14.03 -14.77 17.36
CA SER A 109 -14.31 -13.73 16.37
C SER A 109 -13.04 -12.99 15.99
N ARG A 110 -13.04 -12.40 14.78
CA ARG A 110 -11.94 -11.54 14.33
C ARG A 110 -11.82 -10.33 15.26
N VAL A 111 -10.59 -10.00 15.64
CA VAL A 111 -10.30 -8.84 16.51
C VAL A 111 -9.26 -7.95 15.87
N THR A 112 -9.38 -6.64 16.02
CA THR A 112 -8.30 -5.69 15.75
C THR A 112 -7.76 -5.19 17.07
N VAL A 113 -6.54 -5.60 17.40
CA VAL A 113 -5.84 -5.18 18.61
C VAL A 113 -4.98 -3.98 18.29
N HIS A 114 -5.10 -2.93 19.09
CA HIS A 114 -4.29 -1.71 19.00
C HIS A 114 -3.29 -1.68 20.15
N CYS A 115 -2.10 -1.17 19.91
CA CYS A 115 -1.15 -0.79 20.96
C CYS A 115 -0.78 0.67 20.77
N ARG A 116 -1.05 1.49 21.79
CA ARG A 116 -0.66 2.89 21.87
C ARG A 116 0.50 3.05 22.83
N VAL A 117 1.52 3.79 22.39
CA VAL A 117 2.73 4.11 23.15
C VAL A 117 2.60 5.55 23.61
N ASP A 118 2.64 5.78 24.91
CA ASP A 118 2.33 7.07 25.52
C ASP A 118 3.57 7.72 26.15
N ASN A 119 3.72 9.03 25.93
CA ASN A 119 4.50 9.92 26.79
C ASN A 119 3.63 10.46 27.95
N PRO A 120 4.22 11.18 28.95
CA PRO A 120 3.44 11.88 29.96
C PRO A 120 2.45 12.87 29.32
N GLY A 121 1.19 12.82 29.75
CA GLY A 121 0.13 13.72 29.26
C GLY A 121 -0.56 13.28 27.98
N ALA A 122 -0.24 12.09 27.45
CA ALA A 122 -0.91 11.52 26.28
C ALA A 122 -2.44 11.49 26.43
N ASP A 123 -3.15 11.98 25.42
CA ASP A 123 -4.63 12.07 25.40
C ASP A 123 -5.28 11.13 24.38
N GLY A 124 -4.46 10.28 23.74
CA GLY A 124 -4.88 9.39 22.64
C GLY A 124 -4.82 10.00 21.25
N ASN A 125 -4.46 11.28 21.15
CA ASN A 125 -4.17 11.96 19.90
C ASN A 125 -2.76 12.58 19.90
N ARG A 126 -2.42 13.30 20.98
CA ARG A 126 -1.13 13.96 21.20
C ARG A 126 -0.25 13.13 22.14
N ASP A 127 1.05 13.32 21.99
CA ASP A 127 2.08 12.71 22.83
C ASP A 127 1.98 11.17 22.89
N CYS A 128 1.49 10.58 21.80
CA CYS A 128 1.31 9.16 21.65
C CYS A 128 1.40 8.72 20.19
N VAL A 129 1.70 7.45 19.98
CA VAL A 129 1.65 6.78 18.67
C VAL A 129 0.95 5.44 18.80
N THR A 130 0.13 5.07 17.81
CA THR A 130 -0.66 3.82 17.82
C THR A 130 -0.31 2.96 16.61
N GLY A 131 -0.08 1.67 16.84
CA GLY A 131 -0.10 0.62 15.82
C GLY A 131 -1.23 -0.36 16.06
N SER A 132 -1.59 -1.17 15.07
CA SER A 132 -2.63 -2.20 15.23
C SER A 132 -2.40 -3.41 14.35
N ILE A 133 -3.10 -4.49 14.67
CA ILE A 133 -3.14 -5.71 13.88
C ILE A 133 -4.53 -6.34 13.95
N SER A 134 -5.03 -6.85 12.82
CA SER A 134 -6.27 -7.62 12.77
C SER A 134 -5.98 -9.11 12.66
N LEU A 135 -6.59 -9.91 13.52
CA LEU A 135 -6.34 -11.35 13.65
C LEU A 135 -7.67 -12.12 13.62
N ASN A 136 -7.73 -13.15 12.79
CA ASN A 136 -8.81 -14.15 12.83
C ASN A 136 -8.67 -15.05 14.07
N PRO A 137 -9.73 -15.78 14.48
CA PRO A 137 -9.66 -16.74 15.57
C PRO A 137 -8.48 -17.71 15.42
N GLY A 138 -7.70 -17.88 16.49
CA GLY A 138 -6.52 -18.75 16.54
C GLY A 138 -5.25 -18.17 15.91
N GLN A 139 -5.33 -17.07 15.15
CA GLN A 139 -4.17 -16.47 14.49
C GLN A 139 -3.22 -15.82 15.50
N ILE A 140 -1.91 -15.96 15.25
CA ILE A 140 -0.83 -15.30 15.97
C ILE A 140 0.03 -14.49 14.99
N ASP A 141 0.38 -13.27 15.37
CA ASP A 141 1.27 -12.41 14.58
C ASP A 141 1.88 -11.31 15.48
N THR A 142 2.75 -10.47 14.94
CA THR A 142 3.44 -9.40 15.68
C THR A 142 2.88 -8.02 15.33
N LEU A 143 2.28 -7.36 16.32
CA LEU A 143 1.88 -5.95 16.25
C LEU A 143 3.14 -5.08 16.34
N ARG A 144 3.26 -4.08 15.47
CA ARG A 144 4.38 -3.12 15.46
C ARG A 144 3.87 -1.68 15.64
N VAL A 145 4.55 -0.92 16.48
CA VAL A 145 4.30 0.51 16.69
C VAL A 145 5.58 1.28 16.38
N PRO A 146 5.72 1.89 15.19
CA PRO A 146 6.86 2.74 14.87
C PRO A 146 6.93 3.96 15.81
N LEU A 147 8.10 4.24 16.40
CA LEU A 147 8.31 5.39 17.27
C LEU A 147 8.51 6.67 16.43
N LYS A 148 7.41 7.26 15.97
CA LYS A 148 7.44 8.47 15.15
C LYS A 148 7.84 9.68 16.01
N ARG A 149 8.95 10.32 15.65
CA ARG A 149 9.53 11.47 16.37
C ARG A 149 8.96 12.78 15.86
N TYR A 150 8.84 13.76 16.76
CA TYR A 150 8.53 15.14 16.38
C TYR A 150 9.80 15.90 15.99
N SER A 151 9.60 17.08 15.39
CA SER A 151 10.62 18.10 15.20
C SER A 151 10.31 19.34 16.03
N GLU A 152 11.34 20.15 16.28
CA GLU A 152 11.16 21.54 16.67
C GLU A 152 10.40 22.27 15.55
N ASN A 153 9.39 23.06 15.91
CA ASN A 153 8.57 23.82 14.96
C ASN A 153 9.32 25.07 14.44
N ARG A 154 10.55 24.92 13.95
CA ARG A 154 11.39 26.03 13.47
C ARG A 154 10.81 26.71 12.23
N LEU A 155 10.07 25.94 11.42
CA LEU A 155 9.51 26.44 10.16
C LEU A 155 8.18 27.17 10.34
N GLY A 156 7.61 27.23 11.54
CA GLY A 156 6.39 28.01 11.83
C GLY A 156 5.20 27.65 10.93
N GLY A 157 5.02 26.38 10.59
CA GLY A 157 3.94 25.93 9.70
C GLY A 157 4.16 26.19 8.20
N LYS A 158 5.36 26.61 7.77
CA LYS A 158 5.67 26.84 6.34
C LYS A 158 5.70 25.56 5.48
N LEU A 159 5.73 24.37 6.08
CA LEU A 159 5.52 23.11 5.36
C LEU A 159 4.06 22.69 5.48
N PHE A 160 3.38 22.66 4.34
CA PHE A 160 1.96 22.32 4.22
C PHE A 160 1.70 21.57 2.93
N GLY A 161 0.53 20.94 2.84
CA GLY A 161 0.12 20.23 1.65
C GLY A 161 0.97 18.99 1.31
N MET A 162 1.42 18.29 2.35
CA MET A 162 2.23 17.07 2.31
C MET A 162 1.70 16.10 3.37
N ARG A 163 1.57 14.81 3.06
CA ARG A 163 1.17 13.81 4.08
C ARG A 163 2.24 13.54 5.12
N GLY A 164 3.50 13.53 4.70
CA GLY A 164 4.65 13.39 5.58
C GLY A 164 5.52 14.62 5.62
N TYR A 165 5.76 15.09 6.83
CA TYR A 165 6.81 16.00 7.20
C TYR A 165 7.01 15.88 8.72
N PRO A 166 8.17 16.28 9.25
CA PRO A 166 8.37 16.32 10.68
C PRO A 166 7.35 17.27 11.33
N VAL A 167 6.48 16.74 12.18
CA VAL A 167 5.46 17.55 12.88
C VAL A 167 6.04 18.16 14.15
N ALA A 168 5.48 19.27 14.61
CA ALA A 168 5.88 19.90 15.86
C ALA A 168 5.66 18.97 17.07
N ARG A 169 6.39 19.22 18.17
CA ARG A 169 6.14 18.58 19.47
C ARG A 169 4.67 18.69 19.87
N GLY A 170 4.08 17.61 20.37
CA GLY A 170 2.66 17.52 20.69
C GLY A 170 1.74 17.40 19.46
N GLY A 171 2.30 17.29 18.25
CA GLY A 171 1.56 16.98 17.04
C GLY A 171 1.02 15.55 17.01
N PRO A 172 -0.03 15.29 16.22
CA PRO A 172 -0.70 14.00 16.21
C PRO A 172 0.23 12.86 15.80
N GLY A 173 0.16 11.76 16.54
CA GLY A 173 0.88 10.52 16.22
C GLY A 173 2.41 10.61 16.39
N THR A 174 2.91 11.44 17.29
CA THR A 174 4.34 11.51 17.62
C THR A 174 4.63 11.33 19.10
N VAL A 175 5.84 10.89 19.40
CA VAL A 175 6.36 10.68 20.75
C VAL A 175 7.80 11.19 20.89
N ASP A 176 8.18 11.51 22.12
CA ASP A 176 9.56 11.57 22.61
C ASP A 176 10.00 10.17 23.06
N PRO A 177 10.83 9.44 22.29
CA PRO A 177 11.26 8.10 22.66
C PRO A 177 12.05 8.03 23.98
N ALA A 178 12.62 9.16 24.46
CA ALA A 178 13.34 9.20 25.73
C ALA A 178 12.42 9.19 26.96
N ARG A 179 11.10 9.32 26.77
CA ARG A 179 10.14 9.56 27.84
C ARG A 179 8.90 8.68 27.73
N ILE A 180 9.02 7.44 27.25
CA ILE A 180 7.85 6.55 27.16
C ILE A 180 7.47 6.09 28.56
N VAL A 181 6.19 6.19 28.94
CA VAL A 181 5.74 5.85 30.31
C VAL A 181 4.80 4.66 30.38
N GLN A 182 4.09 4.32 29.29
CA GLN A 182 3.18 3.17 29.28
C GLN A 182 2.84 2.71 27.85
N LEU A 183 2.34 1.49 27.77
CA LEU A 183 1.72 0.90 26.59
C LEU A 183 0.23 0.65 26.90
N VAL A 184 -0.67 1.11 26.04
CA VAL A 184 -2.12 0.89 26.16
C VAL A 184 -2.55 -0.07 25.05
N VAL A 185 -2.95 -1.28 25.42
CA VAL A 185 -3.37 -2.31 24.47
C VAL A 185 -4.88 -2.51 24.55
N PHE A 186 -5.60 -2.24 23.47
CA PHE A 186 -7.06 -2.13 23.49
C PHE A 186 -7.73 -2.59 22.19
N VAL A 187 -9.05 -2.79 22.24
CA VAL A 187 -9.91 -2.97 21.06
C VAL A 187 -10.72 -1.70 20.82
N ALA A 188 -10.79 -1.22 19.58
CA ALA A 188 -11.44 0.04 19.24
C ALA A 188 -12.96 -0.12 19.07
N LYS A 189 -13.74 0.54 19.93
CA LYS A 189 -15.21 0.62 19.90
C LYS A 189 -15.88 -0.74 19.59
N PRO A 190 -15.54 -1.82 20.32
CA PRO A 190 -16.08 -3.13 20.01
C PRO A 190 -17.58 -3.17 20.28
N SER A 191 -18.31 -3.95 19.49
CA SER A 191 -19.73 -4.25 19.71
C SER A 191 -19.95 -5.55 20.49
N GLN A 192 -18.87 -6.27 20.80
CA GLN A 192 -18.88 -7.54 21.51
C GLN A 192 -17.57 -7.75 22.29
N PRO A 193 -17.54 -8.63 23.31
CA PRO A 193 -16.31 -9.01 24.00
C PRO A 193 -15.28 -9.65 23.06
N HIS A 194 -13.99 -9.47 23.36
CA HIS A 194 -12.90 -10.13 22.66
C HIS A 194 -11.89 -10.72 23.63
N ARG A 195 -11.11 -11.70 23.15
CA ARG A 195 -10.05 -12.34 23.93
C ARG A 195 -8.77 -12.51 23.12
N PHE A 196 -7.66 -12.04 23.67
CA PHE A 196 -6.34 -12.15 23.05
C PHE A 196 -5.25 -12.34 24.08
N GLU A 197 -4.11 -12.87 23.64
CA GLU A 197 -2.90 -13.06 24.45
C GLU A 197 -1.81 -12.12 23.94
N LEU A 198 -1.06 -11.54 24.88
CA LEU A 198 0.10 -10.70 24.63
C LEU A 198 1.36 -11.38 25.16
N ASP A 199 2.43 -11.28 24.40
CA ASP A 199 3.73 -11.87 24.72
C ASP A 199 4.86 -11.10 24.03
N ASP A 200 6.10 -11.31 24.47
CA ASP A 200 7.33 -10.86 23.83
C ASP A 200 7.31 -9.37 23.43
N ILE A 201 6.99 -8.50 24.40
CA ILE A 201 6.93 -7.06 24.18
C ILE A 201 8.34 -6.50 24.22
N ARG A 202 8.82 -5.98 23.09
CA ARG A 202 10.19 -5.49 22.92
C ARG A 202 10.25 -4.12 22.26
N ALA A 203 11.25 -3.32 22.63
CA ALA A 203 11.74 -2.26 21.76
C ALA A 203 12.77 -2.87 20.80
N THR A 204 12.57 -2.68 19.50
CA THR A 204 13.36 -3.35 18.44
C THR A 204 13.73 -2.40 17.32
N GLY A 205 14.73 -2.81 16.54
CA GLY A 205 15.25 -2.07 15.38
C GLY A 205 16.05 -0.83 15.80
N THR A 206 17.18 -0.57 15.16
CA THR A 206 17.98 0.63 15.45
C THR A 206 17.37 1.86 14.79
N TYR A 207 17.17 2.95 15.56
CA TYR A 207 16.75 4.21 14.96
C TYR A 207 17.85 4.80 14.09
N THR A 208 17.50 5.03 12.82
CA THR A 208 18.32 5.81 11.89
C THR A 208 17.56 7.09 11.56
N PRO A 209 18.14 8.28 11.80
CA PRO A 209 17.52 9.53 11.38
C PRO A 209 17.22 9.53 9.87
N PRO A 210 16.06 10.06 9.45
CA PRO A 210 15.76 10.19 8.03
C PRO A 210 16.77 11.14 7.35
N THR A 211 16.99 10.92 6.05
CA THR A 211 17.89 11.75 5.24
C THR A 211 17.40 13.20 5.11
N ALA A 212 16.08 13.41 5.07
CA ALA A 212 15.50 14.74 4.97
C ALA A 212 14.88 15.17 6.31
N TRP A 213 15.40 16.26 6.88
CA TRP A 213 14.88 16.83 8.12
C TRP A 213 14.90 18.36 8.11
N VAL A 214 14.00 18.98 8.88
CA VAL A 214 13.79 20.44 8.83
C VAL A 214 14.93 21.25 9.47
N ASN A 215 15.84 20.60 10.20
CA ASN A 215 16.99 21.25 10.86
C ASN A 215 18.30 21.10 10.05
N ASP A 216 18.23 20.56 8.83
CA ASP A 216 19.42 20.32 8.02
C ASP A 216 20.01 21.61 7.43
N ALA A 217 19.26 22.72 7.40
CA ALA A 217 19.71 24.03 6.92
C ALA A 217 18.95 25.20 7.58
N ASP A 218 19.60 26.35 7.70
CA ASP A 218 19.01 27.63 8.11
C ASP A 218 19.62 28.78 7.25
N PRO A 219 18.84 29.45 6.37
CA PRO A 219 17.42 29.22 6.10
C PRO A 219 17.17 27.87 5.42
N PHE A 220 16.02 27.25 5.75
CA PHE A 220 15.62 25.96 5.18
C PHE A 220 15.12 26.03 3.73
N PHE A 221 14.65 27.19 3.26
CA PHE A 221 14.09 27.36 1.92
C PHE A 221 15.11 28.05 0.98
N PRO A 222 15.19 27.65 -0.31
CA PRO A 222 14.51 26.51 -0.93
C PRO A 222 14.98 25.19 -0.31
N PHE A 223 14.22 24.10 -0.46
CA PHE A 223 14.62 22.77 0.03
C PHE A 223 14.51 21.68 -1.05
N ILE A 224 13.96 22.04 -2.21
CA ILE A 224 13.87 21.19 -3.38
C ILE A 224 14.78 21.74 -4.47
N ASP A 225 15.67 20.91 -5.00
CA ASP A 225 16.59 21.29 -6.07
C ASP A 225 15.92 21.33 -7.46
N THR A 226 16.69 21.71 -8.49
CA THR A 226 16.19 21.80 -9.87
C THR A 226 15.68 20.47 -10.44
N PHE A 227 16.07 19.32 -9.85
CA PHE A 227 15.62 17.99 -10.25
C PHE A 227 14.39 17.51 -9.46
N GLY A 228 13.91 18.28 -8.48
CA GLY A 228 12.80 17.90 -7.61
C GLY A 228 13.21 17.07 -6.39
N GLN A 229 14.51 16.95 -6.12
CA GLN A 229 15.05 16.18 -4.99
C GLN A 229 15.25 17.08 -3.77
N TYR A 230 15.30 16.50 -2.58
CA TYR A 230 15.69 17.22 -1.37
C TYR A 230 17.13 17.73 -1.48
N ARG A 231 17.34 19.04 -1.32
CA ARG A 231 18.63 19.66 -1.65
C ARG A 231 19.69 19.55 -0.54
N HIS A 232 19.29 19.56 0.73
CA HIS A 232 20.21 19.85 1.84
C HIS A 232 21.07 18.66 2.29
N LYS A 233 20.76 17.44 1.82
CA LYS A 233 21.58 16.25 2.10
C LYS A 233 21.84 15.44 0.85
N ASP A 234 22.84 14.56 0.96
CA ASP A 234 23.20 13.61 -0.06
C ASP A 234 22.82 12.18 0.33
N TRP A 235 22.70 11.30 -0.66
CA TRP A 235 22.42 9.88 -0.48
C TRP A 235 22.89 9.06 -1.69
N PRO A 236 23.14 7.76 -1.52
CA PRO A 236 23.43 6.87 -2.65
C PRO A 236 22.32 6.94 -3.69
N GLY A 237 22.64 7.48 -4.87
CA GLY A 237 21.70 7.60 -5.98
C GLY A 237 21.33 9.03 -6.37
N LYS A 238 21.54 10.03 -5.49
CA LYS A 238 21.20 11.43 -5.79
C LYS A 238 21.89 11.93 -7.06
N VAL A 239 21.18 12.75 -7.84
CA VAL A 239 21.69 13.41 -9.04
C VAL A 239 22.13 14.83 -8.71
N HIS A 240 23.35 15.22 -9.07
CA HIS A 240 23.88 16.56 -8.83
C HIS A 240 24.03 17.38 -10.11
N SER A 241 24.02 16.76 -11.29
CA SER A 241 24.27 17.47 -12.55
C SER A 241 23.64 16.79 -13.77
N LEU A 242 23.53 17.54 -14.87
CA LEU A 242 23.13 16.99 -16.16
C LEU A 242 24.13 15.95 -16.69
N ALA A 243 25.42 16.10 -16.38
CA ALA A 243 26.45 15.13 -16.75
C ALA A 243 26.21 13.78 -16.06
N GLU A 244 25.80 13.79 -14.78
CA GLU A 244 25.44 12.58 -14.06
C GLU A 244 24.18 11.91 -14.62
N LEU A 245 23.16 12.67 -15.06
CA LEU A 245 22.00 12.07 -15.74
C LEU A 245 22.42 11.28 -16.98
N LYS A 246 23.36 11.83 -17.77
CA LYS A 246 23.93 11.15 -18.94
C LYS A 246 24.72 9.91 -18.54
N GLN A 247 25.60 10.02 -17.55
CA GLN A 247 26.38 8.89 -17.05
C GLN A 247 25.47 7.76 -16.54
N ARG A 248 24.41 8.09 -15.81
CA ARG A 248 23.43 7.12 -15.30
C ARG A 248 22.66 6.45 -16.43
N ARG A 249 22.25 7.19 -17.45
CA ARG A 249 21.64 6.62 -18.67
C ARG A 249 22.57 5.58 -19.31
N GLU A 250 23.85 5.90 -19.47
CA GLU A 250 24.83 4.99 -20.07
C GLU A 250 25.12 3.77 -19.19
N ALA A 251 25.20 3.95 -17.87
CA ALA A 251 25.40 2.86 -16.92
C ALA A 251 24.20 1.91 -16.90
N GLU A 252 22.99 2.44 -16.89
CA GLU A 252 21.76 1.66 -16.95
C GLU A 252 21.64 0.91 -18.29
N ALA A 253 21.99 1.54 -19.42
CA ALA A 253 22.00 0.87 -20.71
C ALA A 253 22.89 -0.39 -20.71
N ARG A 254 24.10 -0.28 -20.15
CA ARG A 254 25.02 -1.43 -19.97
C ARG A 254 24.45 -2.49 -19.04
N GLU A 255 23.81 -2.10 -17.93
CA GLU A 255 23.17 -3.07 -17.02
C GLU A 255 22.05 -3.84 -17.73
N LEU A 256 21.18 -3.14 -18.47
CA LEU A 256 20.06 -3.75 -19.18
C LEU A 256 20.52 -4.69 -20.31
N GLU A 257 21.67 -4.42 -20.93
CA GLU A 257 22.31 -5.33 -21.88
C GLU A 257 22.89 -6.58 -21.21
N ALA A 258 23.55 -6.41 -20.06
CA ALA A 258 24.12 -7.51 -19.28
C ALA A 258 23.04 -8.39 -18.62
N GLN A 259 21.86 -7.82 -18.33
CA GLN A 259 20.75 -8.47 -17.63
C GLN A 259 19.44 -8.29 -18.43
N PRO A 260 19.28 -8.91 -19.61
CA PRO A 260 18.11 -8.69 -20.48
C PRO A 260 16.79 -9.20 -19.88
N GLY A 261 16.85 -10.04 -18.84
CA GLY A 261 15.70 -10.59 -18.13
C GLY A 261 15.62 -12.13 -18.21
N PRO A 262 14.54 -12.73 -17.68
CA PRO A 262 14.36 -14.18 -17.67
C PRO A 262 14.25 -14.78 -19.08
N LYS A 263 14.99 -15.88 -19.30
CA LYS A 263 15.08 -16.61 -20.58
C LYS A 263 14.00 -17.68 -20.77
N ASP A 264 13.44 -18.15 -19.67
CA ASP A 264 12.38 -19.17 -19.61
C ASP A 264 10.96 -18.57 -19.71
N TRP A 265 10.89 -17.29 -20.06
CA TRP A 265 9.66 -16.54 -20.27
C TRP A 265 9.36 -16.43 -21.77
N ASP A 266 8.12 -16.70 -22.14
CA ASP A 266 7.66 -16.55 -23.52
C ASP A 266 7.49 -15.06 -23.92
N GLN A 267 6.82 -14.80 -25.05
CA GLN A 267 6.56 -13.43 -25.52
C GLN A 267 5.63 -12.64 -24.58
N TYR A 268 4.72 -13.32 -23.88
CA TYR A 268 3.82 -12.72 -22.89
C TYR A 268 4.43 -12.73 -21.48
N GLY A 269 5.58 -13.37 -21.27
CA GLY A 269 6.17 -13.51 -19.94
C GLY A 269 5.63 -14.71 -19.16
N GLY A 270 4.87 -15.61 -19.79
CA GLY A 270 4.46 -16.91 -19.28
C GLY A 270 5.60 -17.92 -19.27
N TRP A 271 5.43 -19.02 -18.54
CA TRP A 271 6.49 -20.02 -18.36
C TRP A 271 6.70 -20.86 -19.62
N ALA A 272 7.67 -20.49 -20.45
CA ALA A 272 7.94 -21.14 -21.74
C ALA A 272 8.29 -22.63 -21.59
N ALA A 273 9.04 -22.98 -20.55
CA ALA A 273 9.40 -24.37 -20.23
C ALA A 273 8.34 -25.09 -19.36
N GLY A 274 7.28 -24.38 -18.97
CA GLY A 274 6.19 -24.91 -18.16
C GLY A 274 5.23 -25.82 -18.93
N PRO A 275 4.16 -26.30 -18.27
CA PRO A 275 3.14 -27.09 -18.95
C PRO A 275 2.45 -26.30 -20.05
N GLN A 276 2.05 -27.00 -21.12
CA GLN A 276 1.22 -26.45 -22.19
C GLN A 276 -0.25 -26.75 -21.88
N LEU A 277 -1.04 -25.70 -21.68
CA LEU A 277 -2.49 -25.75 -21.53
C LEU A 277 -3.16 -25.29 -22.82
N ALA A 278 -4.49 -25.26 -22.85
CA ALA A 278 -5.23 -24.76 -24.00
C ALA A 278 -4.91 -23.29 -24.29
N ALA A 279 -4.42 -23.01 -25.50
CA ALA A 279 -4.14 -21.66 -26.01
C ALA A 279 -5.41 -21.07 -26.64
N THR A 280 -5.97 -20.03 -26.01
CA THR A 280 -7.22 -19.40 -26.46
C THR A 280 -6.98 -18.08 -27.19
N GLY A 281 -5.73 -17.64 -27.28
CA GLY A 281 -5.36 -16.32 -27.80
C GLY A 281 -5.62 -15.17 -26.83
N PHE A 282 -6.07 -15.43 -25.62
CA PHE A 282 -6.33 -14.42 -24.58
C PHE A 282 -5.95 -14.96 -23.20
N PHE A 283 -5.66 -14.05 -22.27
CA PHE A 283 -5.47 -14.41 -20.87
C PHE A 283 -6.74 -15.04 -20.29
N ARG A 284 -6.57 -16.10 -19.51
CA ARG A 284 -7.66 -16.79 -18.82
C ARG A 284 -7.21 -17.31 -17.46
N THR A 285 -8.12 -17.83 -16.65
CA THR A 285 -7.79 -18.48 -15.38
C THR A 285 -7.89 -20.00 -15.51
N GLU A 286 -7.02 -20.73 -14.82
CA GLU A 286 -7.13 -22.19 -14.70
C GLU A 286 -6.51 -22.66 -13.38
N LYS A 287 -7.07 -23.72 -12.79
CA LYS A 287 -6.46 -24.40 -11.64
C LYS A 287 -5.57 -25.52 -12.14
N TYR A 288 -4.26 -25.40 -11.92
CA TYR A 288 -3.27 -26.41 -12.27
C TYR A 288 -2.62 -26.96 -11.00
N ARG A 289 -2.72 -28.28 -10.80
CA ARG A 289 -2.19 -28.99 -9.61
C ARG A 289 -2.60 -28.36 -8.28
N GLY A 290 -3.90 -28.06 -8.14
CA GLY A 290 -4.46 -27.54 -6.89
C GLY A 290 -4.26 -26.04 -6.65
N LYS A 291 -3.60 -25.32 -7.55
CA LYS A 291 -3.34 -23.89 -7.45
C LYS A 291 -3.92 -23.11 -8.63
N TRP A 292 -4.44 -21.93 -8.36
CA TRP A 292 -4.89 -21.00 -9.39
C TRP A 292 -3.73 -20.34 -10.12
N TRP A 293 -3.88 -20.23 -11.43
CA TRP A 293 -2.97 -19.54 -12.33
C TRP A 293 -3.76 -18.65 -13.28
N LEU A 294 -3.11 -17.60 -13.78
CA LEU A 294 -3.46 -17.10 -15.10
C LEU A 294 -2.82 -18.03 -16.14
N VAL A 295 -3.41 -18.09 -17.32
CA VAL A 295 -2.85 -18.75 -18.50
C VAL A 295 -2.75 -17.69 -19.58
N ASP A 296 -1.58 -17.54 -20.17
CA ASP A 296 -1.34 -16.55 -21.20
C ASP A 296 -2.01 -16.94 -22.54
N PRO A 297 -2.05 -16.04 -23.54
CA PRO A 297 -2.62 -16.32 -24.85
C PRO A 297 -2.06 -17.56 -25.57
N ALA A 298 -0.82 -17.93 -25.28
CA ALA A 298 -0.12 -19.08 -25.85
C ALA A 298 -0.34 -20.38 -25.05
N GLY A 299 -1.10 -20.34 -23.96
CA GLY A 299 -1.42 -21.50 -23.14
C GLY A 299 -0.36 -21.84 -22.09
N ARG A 300 0.56 -20.93 -21.75
CA ARG A 300 1.53 -21.14 -20.67
C ARG A 300 1.02 -20.58 -19.34
N LEU A 301 1.49 -21.18 -18.25
CA LEU A 301 1.21 -20.65 -16.91
C LEU A 301 1.78 -19.23 -16.79
N PHE A 302 0.97 -18.35 -16.22
CA PHE A 302 1.30 -16.94 -16.02
C PHE A 302 0.97 -16.54 -14.58
N PHE A 303 1.92 -15.87 -13.93
CA PHE A 303 1.67 -15.15 -12.69
C PHE A 303 1.91 -13.68 -12.97
N SER A 304 0.91 -12.83 -12.73
CA SER A 304 0.98 -11.41 -13.04
C SER A 304 1.84 -10.67 -12.01
N HIS A 305 3.14 -10.61 -12.28
CA HIS A 305 4.12 -9.91 -11.47
C HIS A 305 4.32 -8.51 -12.04
N GLY A 306 3.60 -7.54 -11.46
CA GLY A 306 3.40 -6.23 -12.07
C GLY A 306 3.67 -5.04 -11.16
N ILE A 307 3.54 -3.86 -11.77
CA ILE A 307 3.76 -2.58 -11.13
C ILE A 307 2.80 -1.53 -11.71
N ASP A 308 2.16 -0.78 -10.82
CA ASP A 308 1.18 0.25 -11.14
C ASP A 308 1.86 1.55 -11.57
N CYS A 309 1.10 2.39 -12.29
CA CYS A 309 1.47 3.73 -12.74
C CYS A 309 2.81 3.75 -13.48
N VAL A 310 3.05 2.87 -14.46
CA VAL A 310 4.23 2.91 -15.34
C VAL A 310 4.17 4.18 -16.19
N ARG A 311 4.64 5.28 -15.60
CA ARG A 311 4.67 6.65 -16.11
C ARG A 311 5.56 7.53 -15.20
N MET A 312 6.04 8.65 -15.72
CA MET A 312 6.89 9.60 -14.98
C MET A 312 6.32 11.03 -15.00
N LEU A 313 5.00 11.17 -14.83
CA LEU A 313 4.30 12.45 -15.04
C LEU A 313 3.49 12.92 -13.84
N ASP A 314 3.66 12.34 -12.64
CA ASP A 314 2.99 12.89 -11.47
C ASP A 314 3.48 14.32 -11.22
N THR A 315 2.58 15.15 -10.72
CA THR A 315 2.78 16.58 -10.53
C THR A 315 2.61 16.97 -9.07
N THR A 316 3.29 18.03 -8.67
CA THR A 316 3.11 18.67 -7.35
C THR A 316 2.54 20.08 -7.50
N PRO A 317 1.67 20.56 -6.58
CA PRO A 317 1.26 21.95 -6.55
C PRO A 317 2.46 22.90 -6.42
N ILE A 318 2.41 24.01 -7.14
CA ILE A 318 3.43 25.08 -7.11
C ILE A 318 2.90 26.43 -6.61
N ASP A 319 1.57 26.60 -6.56
CA ASP A 319 0.97 27.80 -5.96
C ASP A 319 1.28 27.87 -4.47
N GLU A 320 1.60 29.06 -3.96
CA GLU A 320 1.94 29.30 -2.54
C GLU A 320 3.30 28.69 -2.12
N ARG A 321 4.09 28.18 -3.08
CA ARG A 321 5.35 27.44 -2.86
C ARG A 321 6.52 27.99 -3.67
N GLU A 322 6.46 29.25 -4.07
CA GLU A 322 7.46 29.90 -4.93
C GLU A 322 8.88 29.82 -4.33
N THR A 323 8.99 29.89 -3.00
CA THR A 323 10.27 29.82 -2.28
C THR A 323 10.78 28.41 -2.03
N TRP A 324 10.03 27.37 -2.41
CA TRP A 324 10.39 25.98 -2.10
C TRP A 324 11.43 25.39 -3.04
N PHE A 325 11.49 25.92 -4.27
CA PHE A 325 12.21 25.34 -5.39
C PHE A 325 13.42 26.20 -5.78
N GLU A 326 14.60 25.60 -5.75
CA GLU A 326 15.84 26.14 -6.31
C GLU A 326 15.82 25.96 -7.84
N ASP A 327 16.17 27.01 -8.58
CA ASP A 327 16.27 27.00 -10.05
C ASP A 327 15.09 26.30 -10.73
N PHE A 328 13.87 26.75 -10.38
CA PHE A 328 12.63 26.10 -10.75
C PHE A 328 12.48 25.93 -12.29
N PRO A 329 12.44 24.68 -12.81
CA PRO A 329 12.46 24.46 -14.26
C PRO A 329 11.21 24.99 -14.97
N GLY A 330 10.06 25.05 -14.30
CA GLY A 330 8.82 25.55 -14.89
C GLY A 330 8.84 27.04 -15.27
N ALA A 331 9.86 27.78 -14.85
CA ALA A 331 10.11 29.15 -15.32
C ALA A 331 10.70 29.20 -16.73
N GLN A 332 11.30 28.10 -17.21
CA GLN A 332 12.04 28.05 -18.47
C GLN A 332 11.11 27.64 -19.65
N PRO A 333 11.23 28.24 -20.85
CA PRO A 333 10.36 27.96 -21.99
C PRO A 333 10.29 26.48 -22.40
N GLU A 334 11.42 25.77 -22.36
CA GLU A 334 11.54 24.38 -22.80
C GLU A 334 10.84 23.39 -21.87
N PHE A 335 10.49 23.77 -20.64
CA PHE A 335 9.82 22.91 -19.67
C PHE A 335 8.34 23.28 -19.43
N LYS A 336 7.78 24.22 -20.22
CA LYS A 336 6.36 24.61 -20.10
C LYS A 336 5.39 23.44 -20.33
N GLU A 337 5.78 22.42 -21.10
CA GLU A 337 4.96 21.21 -21.33
C GLU A 337 4.68 20.39 -20.05
N PHE A 338 5.43 20.63 -18.96
CA PHE A 338 5.28 19.94 -17.69
C PHE A 338 4.47 20.73 -16.65
N LEU A 339 3.95 21.90 -17.03
CA LEU A 339 2.98 22.65 -16.23
C LEU A 339 1.56 22.12 -16.48
N SER A 340 0.76 22.06 -15.43
CA SER A 340 -0.64 21.62 -15.50
C SER A 340 -1.49 22.26 -14.40
N GLU A 341 -2.80 22.04 -14.45
CA GLU A 341 -3.70 22.26 -13.32
C GLU A 341 -4.27 20.91 -12.86
N GLY A 342 -4.25 20.65 -11.55
CA GLY A 342 -4.72 19.40 -10.98
C GLY A 342 -5.82 19.64 -9.95
N TYR A 343 -6.86 18.83 -9.94
CA TYR A 343 -7.90 18.89 -8.90
C TYR A 343 -7.39 18.22 -7.61
N ALA A 344 -7.53 18.91 -6.49
CA ALA A 344 -7.23 18.38 -5.17
C ALA A 344 -8.51 17.94 -4.45
N LEU A 345 -8.60 16.64 -4.16
CA LEU A 345 -9.71 16.07 -3.39
C LEU A 345 -9.54 16.36 -1.89
N LYS A 346 -8.31 16.36 -1.38
CA LYS A 346 -8.01 16.45 0.05
C LYS A 346 -6.90 17.44 0.36
N GLY A 347 -6.81 17.81 1.63
CA GLY A 347 -5.71 18.59 2.19
C GLY A 347 -5.86 20.11 2.02
N HIS A 348 -4.73 20.82 2.08
CA HIS A 348 -4.61 22.28 1.97
C HIS A 348 -5.33 22.85 0.75
N TYR A 349 -5.26 22.15 -0.38
CA TYR A 349 -5.89 22.60 -1.63
C TYR A 349 -7.27 21.97 -1.88
N ALA A 350 -7.90 21.29 -0.91
CA ALA A 350 -9.15 20.57 -1.12
C ALA A 350 -10.24 21.41 -1.83
N GLY A 351 -10.81 20.86 -2.89
CA GLY A 351 -11.83 21.53 -3.72
C GLY A 351 -11.28 22.53 -4.74
N ARG A 352 -9.96 22.81 -4.75
CA ARG A 352 -9.30 23.74 -5.66
C ARG A 352 -8.60 23.01 -6.81
N ARG A 353 -8.14 23.81 -7.79
CA ARG A 353 -7.31 23.37 -8.93
C ARG A 353 -5.99 24.15 -8.99
N PRO A 354 -5.02 23.89 -8.08
CA PRO A 354 -3.75 24.61 -8.10
C PRO A 354 -2.97 24.32 -9.39
N ARG A 355 -2.13 25.29 -9.79
CA ARG A 355 -1.08 25.07 -10.79
C ARG A 355 -0.10 24.05 -10.24
N CYS A 356 0.38 23.19 -11.12
CA CYS A 356 1.22 22.05 -10.79
C CYS A 356 2.38 21.94 -11.78
N PHE A 357 3.44 21.24 -11.38
CA PHE A 357 4.59 20.94 -12.22
C PHE A 357 5.07 19.49 -12.06
N SER A 358 5.54 18.87 -13.15
CA SER A 358 6.18 17.55 -13.13
C SER A 358 7.70 17.63 -13.27
N PHE A 359 8.41 17.54 -12.14
CA PHE A 359 9.87 17.40 -12.14
C PHE A 359 10.33 16.11 -12.83
N ALA A 360 9.62 15.01 -12.62
CA ALA A 360 9.93 13.73 -13.24
C ALA A 360 9.88 13.81 -14.78
N GLY A 361 8.86 14.44 -15.35
CA GLY A 361 8.77 14.67 -16.79
C GLY A 361 9.90 15.55 -17.32
N ALA A 362 10.21 16.65 -16.62
CA ALA A 362 11.34 17.51 -16.97
C ALA A 362 12.69 16.75 -16.94
N ASN A 363 12.88 15.86 -15.97
CA ASN A 363 14.08 15.03 -15.87
C ASN A 363 14.18 13.99 -17.00
N LEU A 364 13.05 13.42 -17.45
CA LEU A 364 13.06 12.58 -18.65
C LEU A 364 13.52 13.35 -19.89
N LYS A 365 13.01 14.57 -20.09
CA LYS A 365 13.45 15.43 -21.20
C LYS A 365 14.94 15.77 -21.11
N ARG A 366 15.45 16.09 -19.91
CA ARG A 366 16.89 16.31 -19.67
C ARG A 366 17.73 15.08 -20.00
N LYS A 367 17.30 13.89 -19.59
CA LYS A 367 18.07 12.63 -19.72
C LYS A 367 18.04 12.07 -21.14
N TYR A 368 16.92 12.20 -21.85
CA TYR A 368 16.68 11.53 -23.13
C TYR A 368 16.58 12.48 -24.34
N GLY A 369 16.45 13.79 -24.11
CA GLY A 369 16.33 14.79 -25.18
C GLY A 369 14.89 15.00 -25.67
N PRO A 370 14.69 15.64 -26.83
CA PRO A 370 13.37 15.95 -27.37
C PRO A 370 12.46 14.72 -27.56
N GLU A 371 13.05 13.59 -27.98
CA GLU A 371 12.36 12.31 -28.23
C GLU A 371 12.19 11.45 -26.96
N TRP A 372 12.16 12.10 -25.78
CA TRP A 372 12.12 11.38 -24.51
C TRP A 372 10.89 10.49 -24.38
N ARG A 373 9.73 10.86 -24.95
CA ARG A 373 8.48 10.09 -24.83
C ARG A 373 8.63 8.70 -25.44
N GLN A 374 9.10 8.62 -26.68
CA GLN A 374 9.34 7.34 -27.35
C GLN A 374 10.48 6.57 -26.67
N THR A 375 11.60 7.23 -26.42
CA THR A 375 12.79 6.61 -25.79
C THR A 375 12.42 5.98 -24.45
N TYR A 376 11.63 6.70 -23.64
CA TYR A 376 11.21 6.25 -22.33
C TYR A 376 10.22 5.09 -22.39
N ALA A 377 9.25 5.13 -23.30
CA ALA A 377 8.28 4.06 -23.46
C ALA A 377 8.96 2.72 -23.81
N GLU A 378 9.93 2.75 -24.72
CA GLU A 378 10.73 1.57 -25.07
C GLU A 378 11.62 1.11 -23.90
N LEU A 379 12.24 2.05 -23.20
CA LEU A 379 13.06 1.76 -22.01
C LEU A 379 12.24 1.13 -20.89
N ALA A 380 11.01 1.58 -20.65
CA ALA A 380 10.14 1.02 -19.62
C ALA A 380 9.91 -0.49 -19.84
N HIS A 381 9.69 -0.94 -21.08
CA HIS A 381 9.59 -2.37 -21.39
C HIS A 381 10.89 -3.13 -21.13
N ARG A 382 12.04 -2.56 -21.50
CA ARG A 382 13.35 -3.16 -21.21
C ARG A 382 13.60 -3.30 -19.72
N ARG A 383 13.28 -2.26 -18.95
CA ARG A 383 13.34 -2.24 -17.48
C ARG A 383 12.46 -3.33 -16.90
N LEU A 384 11.17 -3.37 -17.25
CA LEU A 384 10.22 -4.38 -16.76
C LEU A 384 10.79 -5.80 -16.96
N ARG A 385 11.18 -6.15 -18.18
CA ARG A 385 11.74 -7.48 -18.48
C ARG A 385 13.04 -7.75 -17.71
N SER A 386 13.99 -6.81 -17.71
CA SER A 386 15.29 -6.94 -17.00
C SER A 386 15.13 -7.07 -15.49
N TRP A 387 14.16 -6.37 -14.92
CA TRP A 387 13.86 -6.34 -13.49
C TRP A 387 12.98 -7.52 -13.06
N GLY A 388 12.64 -8.41 -14.00
CA GLY A 388 11.86 -9.60 -13.70
C GLY A 388 10.39 -9.31 -13.44
N LEU A 389 9.83 -8.26 -14.06
CA LEU A 389 8.39 -7.95 -14.08
C LEU A 389 7.81 -8.30 -15.46
N ASN A 390 6.63 -8.92 -15.48
CA ASN A 390 5.95 -9.33 -16.71
C ASN A 390 4.60 -8.62 -16.92
N THR A 391 4.21 -7.67 -16.06
CA THR A 391 2.93 -6.97 -16.19
C THR A 391 3.09 -5.46 -15.99
N ILE A 392 2.54 -4.67 -16.92
CA ILE A 392 2.24 -3.25 -16.72
C ILE A 392 0.87 -3.17 -16.04
N ALA A 393 0.86 -2.85 -14.75
CA ALA A 393 -0.38 -2.87 -13.98
C ALA A 393 -1.12 -1.53 -14.07
N ASN A 394 -2.03 -1.29 -13.12
CA ASN A 394 -3.09 -0.30 -13.25
C ASN A 394 -2.55 1.14 -13.40
N TRP A 395 -3.35 2.02 -14.02
CA TRP A 395 -3.06 3.46 -14.18
C TRP A 395 -1.75 3.82 -14.89
N SER A 396 -1.22 2.89 -15.68
CA SER A 396 -0.03 3.11 -16.51
C SER A 396 -0.35 3.92 -17.78
N ASP A 397 0.68 4.47 -18.42
CA ASP A 397 0.52 5.32 -19.60
C ASP A 397 0.20 4.49 -20.87
N PRO A 398 -0.89 4.79 -21.60
CA PRO A 398 -1.22 4.11 -22.86
C PRO A 398 -0.12 4.16 -23.91
N SER A 399 0.67 5.25 -23.94
CA SER A 399 1.82 5.36 -24.86
C SER A 399 2.93 4.33 -24.56
N VAL A 400 2.93 3.73 -23.37
CA VAL A 400 3.81 2.63 -23.00
C VAL A 400 3.12 1.30 -23.30
N TYR A 401 2.00 1.00 -22.64
CA TYR A 401 1.45 -0.36 -22.71
C TYR A 401 0.91 -0.75 -24.10
N LEU A 402 0.48 0.21 -24.93
CA LEU A 402 0.03 -0.06 -26.31
C LEU A 402 1.19 -0.34 -27.28
N LEU A 403 2.45 -0.29 -26.85
CA LEU A 403 3.57 -0.84 -27.61
C LEU A 403 3.53 -2.38 -27.67
N ARG A 404 2.69 -3.04 -26.84
CA ARG A 404 2.42 -4.49 -26.92
C ARG A 404 3.68 -5.35 -26.83
N ARG A 405 4.56 -5.02 -25.88
CA ARG A 405 5.79 -5.79 -25.56
C ARG A 405 5.76 -6.43 -24.17
N THR A 406 4.81 -6.02 -23.33
CA THR A 406 4.58 -6.55 -21.99
C THR A 406 3.08 -6.56 -21.77
N PRO A 407 2.49 -7.66 -21.26
CA PRO A 407 1.09 -7.69 -20.91
C PRO A 407 0.70 -6.56 -19.97
N TYR A 408 -0.55 -6.14 -20.03
CA TYR A 408 -1.03 -5.03 -19.23
C TYR A 408 -2.45 -5.23 -18.70
N THR A 409 -2.78 -4.52 -17.63
CA THR A 409 -4.16 -4.35 -17.17
C THR A 409 -4.64 -2.95 -17.51
N ASP A 410 -5.94 -2.80 -17.76
CA ASP A 410 -6.58 -1.50 -17.92
C ASP A 410 -7.69 -1.32 -16.88
N THR A 411 -8.26 -0.13 -16.78
CA THR A 411 -9.34 0.21 -15.84
C THR A 411 -10.50 0.88 -16.56
N ILE A 412 -11.70 0.52 -16.11
CA ILE A 412 -12.94 1.25 -16.36
C ILE A 412 -13.49 1.80 -15.04
N SER A 413 -14.39 2.77 -15.10
CA SER A 413 -14.98 3.35 -13.88
C SER A 413 -16.45 3.70 -14.05
N SER A 414 -17.14 3.82 -12.92
CA SER A 414 -18.49 4.37 -12.81
C SER A 414 -18.50 5.89 -12.64
N ARG A 415 -17.42 6.60 -13.00
CA ARG A 415 -17.35 8.06 -12.88
C ARG A 415 -18.47 8.72 -13.66
N GLY A 416 -19.21 9.60 -12.99
CA GLY A 416 -20.38 10.29 -13.55
C GLY A 416 -21.72 9.60 -13.28
N ALA A 417 -21.73 8.48 -12.55
CA ALA A 417 -22.95 7.92 -11.99
C ALA A 417 -23.49 8.79 -10.84
N ALA A 418 -24.81 8.74 -10.62
CA ALA A 418 -25.42 9.22 -9.39
C ALA A 418 -24.82 8.50 -8.17
N LEU A 419 -24.69 9.20 -7.05
CA LEU A 419 -24.14 8.65 -5.81
C LEU A 419 -25.25 8.50 -4.77
N ILE A 420 -25.21 7.44 -3.96
CA ILE A 420 -26.12 7.26 -2.81
C ILE A 420 -25.85 8.37 -1.80
N GLU A 421 -26.79 9.29 -1.61
CA GLU A 421 -26.57 10.51 -0.84
C GLU A 421 -26.25 10.23 0.62
N GLY A 422 -26.94 9.23 1.21
CA GLY A 422 -26.72 8.81 2.60
C GLY A 422 -25.46 7.96 2.81
N SER A 423 -24.67 7.70 1.77
CA SER A 423 -23.41 6.93 1.90
C SER A 423 -22.23 7.85 2.23
N GLU A 424 -21.22 7.28 2.86
CA GLU A 424 -20.00 7.96 3.29
C GLU A 424 -18.78 7.10 2.97
N GLY A 425 -17.60 7.71 2.97
CA GLY A 425 -16.34 6.97 3.02
C GLY A 425 -15.14 7.78 2.54
N TYR A 426 -13.97 7.14 2.57
CA TYR A 426 -12.69 7.84 2.45
C TYR A 426 -12.52 8.53 1.09
N TRP A 427 -12.81 7.84 -0.02
CA TRP A 427 -12.64 8.38 -1.38
C TRP A 427 -13.90 9.08 -1.92
N GLY A 428 -15.00 9.02 -1.18
CA GLY A 428 -16.28 9.60 -1.57
C GLY A 428 -17.45 8.65 -1.31
N LYS A 429 -18.61 9.09 -1.78
CA LYS A 429 -19.88 8.36 -1.71
C LYS A 429 -19.91 7.21 -2.71
N PHE A 430 -20.72 6.19 -2.42
CA PHE A 430 -20.87 4.99 -3.24
C PHE A 430 -21.82 5.27 -4.43
N PRO A 431 -21.56 4.74 -5.65
CA PRO A 431 -22.46 4.92 -6.79
C PRO A 431 -23.81 4.23 -6.58
N ASP A 432 -24.90 4.88 -6.95
CA ASP A 432 -26.24 4.27 -6.93
C ASP A 432 -26.36 3.29 -8.11
N VAL A 433 -26.18 2.01 -7.81
CA VAL A 433 -26.15 0.93 -8.81
C VAL A 433 -27.51 0.63 -9.45
N PHE A 434 -28.59 1.17 -8.88
CA PHE A 434 -29.94 1.04 -9.39
C PHE A 434 -30.36 2.23 -10.24
N ASP A 435 -29.61 3.35 -10.17
CA ASP A 435 -29.81 4.48 -11.06
C ASP A 435 -29.27 4.15 -12.46
N PRO A 436 -30.04 4.38 -13.54
CA PRO A 436 -29.59 4.10 -14.91
C PRO A 436 -28.26 4.76 -15.30
N SER A 437 -27.90 5.88 -14.66
CA SER A 437 -26.63 6.57 -14.89
C SER A 437 -25.41 5.71 -14.53
N PHE A 438 -25.54 4.75 -13.61
CA PHE A 438 -24.46 3.82 -13.26
C PHE A 438 -24.10 2.92 -14.43
N GLU A 439 -25.07 2.20 -14.99
CA GLU A 439 -24.84 1.34 -16.15
C GLU A 439 -24.34 2.16 -17.35
N GLN A 440 -24.93 3.35 -17.58
CA GLN A 440 -24.47 4.25 -18.64
C GLN A 440 -23.02 4.70 -18.45
N ALA A 441 -22.60 5.05 -17.23
CA ALA A 441 -21.24 5.46 -16.93
C ALA A 441 -20.24 4.33 -17.22
N VAL A 442 -20.51 3.13 -16.72
CA VAL A 442 -19.64 1.97 -16.91
C VAL A 442 -19.58 1.56 -18.38
N ARG A 443 -20.72 1.51 -19.08
CA ARG A 443 -20.76 1.22 -20.52
C ARG A 443 -19.98 2.27 -21.31
N ARG A 444 -20.18 3.57 -21.06
CA ARG A 444 -19.39 4.63 -21.71
C ARG A 444 -17.90 4.46 -21.46
N SER A 445 -17.49 4.17 -20.22
CA SER A 445 -16.09 3.92 -19.89
C SER A 445 -15.53 2.75 -20.71
N MET A 446 -16.28 1.65 -20.82
CA MET A 446 -15.86 0.51 -21.63
C MET A 446 -15.85 0.80 -23.15
N GLN A 447 -16.75 1.64 -23.66
CA GLN A 447 -16.74 2.04 -25.08
C GLN A 447 -15.45 2.74 -25.48
N THR A 448 -14.81 3.50 -24.57
CA THR A 448 -13.52 4.17 -24.86
C THR A 448 -12.37 3.19 -25.11
N LYS A 449 -12.56 1.90 -24.82
CA LYS A 449 -11.54 0.86 -24.93
C LYS A 449 -11.55 0.13 -26.27
N LYS A 450 -12.58 0.33 -27.10
CA LYS A 450 -12.81 -0.40 -28.36
C LYS A 450 -11.62 -0.44 -29.31
N ASP A 451 -10.95 0.69 -29.46
CA ASP A 451 -9.86 0.86 -30.43
C ASP A 451 -8.47 0.72 -29.78
N THR A 452 -8.42 0.38 -28.49
CA THR A 452 -7.18 0.29 -27.71
C THR A 452 -7.05 -1.08 -27.07
N SER A 453 -7.56 -1.24 -25.85
CA SER A 453 -7.34 -2.43 -25.02
C SER A 453 -8.37 -3.55 -25.22
N ALA A 454 -9.54 -3.25 -25.80
CA ALA A 454 -10.56 -4.25 -26.05
C ALA A 454 -10.14 -5.17 -27.20
N ASN A 455 -10.33 -6.47 -27.04
CA ASN A 455 -9.88 -7.51 -27.97
C ASN A 455 -8.37 -7.52 -28.26
N ASP A 456 -7.55 -6.77 -27.50
CA ASP A 456 -6.09 -6.85 -27.53
C ASP A 456 -5.61 -8.07 -26.72
N PRO A 457 -4.89 -9.05 -27.30
CA PRO A 457 -4.39 -10.22 -26.59
C PRO A 457 -3.34 -9.88 -25.51
N TRP A 458 -2.74 -8.68 -25.54
CA TRP A 458 -1.82 -8.20 -24.51
C TRP A 458 -2.54 -7.65 -23.28
N CYS A 459 -3.82 -7.30 -23.39
CA CYS A 459 -4.65 -6.87 -22.27
C CYS A 459 -5.11 -8.09 -21.47
N ILE A 460 -4.60 -8.24 -20.24
CA ILE A 460 -4.99 -9.29 -19.30
C ILE A 460 -6.47 -9.16 -18.95
N GLY A 461 -6.92 -7.93 -18.71
CA GLY A 461 -8.29 -7.64 -18.31
C GLY A 461 -8.47 -6.26 -17.72
N TYR A 462 -9.66 -6.03 -17.18
CA TYR A 462 -10.11 -4.75 -16.66
C TYR A 462 -10.36 -4.80 -15.16
N PHE A 463 -9.74 -3.91 -14.41
CA PHE A 463 -10.27 -3.50 -13.10
C PHE A 463 -11.45 -2.54 -13.29
N SER A 464 -12.31 -2.45 -12.29
CA SER A 464 -13.41 -1.47 -12.24
C SER A 464 -13.33 -0.60 -11.00
N ASP A 465 -13.33 0.71 -11.15
CA ASP A 465 -13.16 1.64 -10.04
C ASP A 465 -11.92 1.31 -9.20
N ASN A 466 -11.86 1.81 -7.95
CA ASN A 466 -10.81 1.50 -7.00
C ASN A 466 -11.26 1.87 -5.58
N GLU A 467 -11.08 0.97 -4.62
CA GLU A 467 -11.26 1.23 -3.19
C GLU A 467 -12.59 1.92 -2.81
N LEU A 468 -13.69 1.48 -3.44
CA LEU A 468 -15.03 1.99 -3.12
C LEU A 468 -15.37 1.75 -1.63
N SER A 469 -16.17 2.66 -1.08
CA SER A 469 -16.58 2.66 0.33
C SER A 469 -17.68 1.61 0.59
N TRP A 470 -17.32 0.33 0.61
CA TRP A 470 -18.27 -0.77 0.82
C TRP A 470 -18.88 -0.81 2.24
N GLY A 471 -18.18 -0.26 3.23
CA GLY A 471 -18.65 -0.21 4.62
C GLY A 471 -18.83 -1.59 5.26
N ASP A 472 -19.61 -1.64 6.34
CA ASP A 472 -20.06 -2.91 6.93
C ASP A 472 -21.18 -3.57 6.09
N ASP A 473 -21.64 -4.73 6.54
CA ASP A 473 -22.63 -5.57 5.85
C ASP A 473 -24.07 -5.00 5.80
N THR A 474 -24.29 -3.82 6.38
CA THR A 474 -25.58 -3.10 6.33
C THR A 474 -25.46 -1.66 5.83
N SER A 475 -24.24 -1.11 5.77
CA SER A 475 -23.97 0.32 5.57
C SER A 475 -24.63 0.89 4.31
N LEU A 476 -24.53 0.21 3.18
CA LEU A 476 -25.11 0.69 1.92
C LEU A 476 -26.64 0.62 1.92
N ALA A 477 -27.24 -0.36 2.59
CA ALA A 477 -28.70 -0.46 2.72
C ALA A 477 -29.24 0.65 3.65
N VAL A 478 -28.55 0.91 4.75
CA VAL A 478 -28.88 2.05 5.64
C VAL A 478 -28.70 3.38 4.91
N ALA A 479 -27.63 3.52 4.12
CA ALA A 479 -27.40 4.70 3.30
C ALA A 479 -28.55 4.95 2.29
N ALA A 480 -29.07 3.90 1.65
CA ALA A 480 -30.23 4.01 0.77
C ALA A 480 -31.48 4.49 1.53
N LEU A 481 -31.75 3.98 2.74
CA LEU A 481 -32.89 4.46 3.56
C LEU A 481 -32.74 5.91 4.02
N ARG A 482 -31.51 6.36 4.33
CA ARG A 482 -31.22 7.75 4.72
C ARG A 482 -31.30 8.75 3.57
N SER A 483 -31.33 8.26 2.34
CA SER A 483 -31.32 9.07 1.13
C SER A 483 -32.69 9.70 0.83
N PRO A 484 -32.77 10.71 -0.06
CA PRO A 484 -34.04 11.25 -0.55
C PRO A 484 -34.98 10.20 -1.16
N PRO A 485 -36.32 10.41 -1.09
CA PRO A 485 -37.33 9.55 -1.73
C PRO A 485 -37.17 9.44 -3.26
N THR A 486 -36.45 10.39 -3.86
CA THR A 486 -36.19 10.43 -5.31
C THR A 486 -35.02 9.55 -5.75
N GLN A 487 -34.20 9.02 -4.85
CA GLN A 487 -33.05 8.18 -5.24
C GLN A 487 -33.46 6.75 -5.58
N ALA A 488 -32.87 6.23 -6.67
CA ALA A 488 -33.20 4.91 -7.21
C ALA A 488 -32.96 3.79 -6.19
N ALA A 489 -31.82 3.79 -5.48
CA ALA A 489 -31.54 2.79 -4.45
C ALA A 489 -32.63 2.76 -3.37
N LYS A 490 -33.14 3.92 -2.94
CA LYS A 490 -34.20 3.98 -1.93
C LYS A 490 -35.52 3.44 -2.47
N GLN A 491 -35.89 3.84 -3.68
CA GLN A 491 -37.13 3.38 -4.33
C GLN A 491 -37.11 1.87 -4.52
N VAL A 492 -36.00 1.29 -4.99
CA VAL A 492 -35.84 -0.16 -5.13
C VAL A 492 -35.92 -0.85 -3.77
N PHE A 493 -35.26 -0.32 -2.74
CA PHE A 493 -35.32 -0.95 -1.42
C PHE A 493 -36.75 -0.94 -0.84
N VAL A 494 -37.46 0.19 -0.91
CA VAL A 494 -38.85 0.26 -0.46
C VAL A 494 -39.76 -0.66 -1.28
N ALA A 495 -39.53 -0.79 -2.59
CA ALA A 495 -40.27 -1.73 -3.43
C ALA A 495 -40.02 -3.20 -3.03
N ASP A 496 -38.79 -3.58 -2.70
CA ASP A 496 -38.45 -4.93 -2.21
C ASP A 496 -39.14 -5.24 -0.89
N LEU A 497 -39.15 -4.28 0.03
CA LEU A 497 -39.86 -4.39 1.31
C LEU A 497 -41.37 -4.51 1.09
N LYS A 498 -41.93 -3.72 0.18
CA LYS A 498 -43.36 -3.79 -0.19
C LYS A 498 -43.72 -5.14 -0.79
N ALA A 499 -42.89 -5.68 -1.67
CA ALA A 499 -43.09 -7.01 -2.25
C ALA A 499 -43.00 -8.13 -1.19
N LYS A 500 -42.07 -8.01 -0.24
CA LYS A 500 -41.87 -9.01 0.82
C LYS A 500 -42.99 -9.02 1.86
N TYR A 501 -43.39 -7.85 2.36
CA TYR A 501 -44.34 -7.75 3.47
C TYR A 501 -45.79 -7.58 3.02
N GLY A 502 -46.02 -7.00 1.83
CA GLY A 502 -47.34 -6.64 1.31
C GLY A 502 -47.96 -5.45 2.04
N ASP A 503 -48.23 -5.62 3.33
CA ASP A 503 -48.81 -4.62 4.22
C ASP A 503 -47.74 -3.93 5.09
N ILE A 504 -47.86 -2.60 5.27
CA ILE A 504 -46.89 -1.80 6.04
C ILE A 504 -46.89 -2.17 7.54
N GLY A 505 -48.02 -2.63 8.08
CA GLY A 505 -48.15 -3.09 9.46
C GLY A 505 -47.27 -4.31 9.75
N ARG A 506 -47.10 -5.21 8.76
CA ARG A 506 -46.18 -6.36 8.89
C ARG A 506 -44.72 -5.95 8.94
N LEU A 507 -44.32 -4.96 8.14
CA LEU A 507 -42.98 -4.37 8.24
C LEU A 507 -42.79 -3.70 9.60
N ASN A 508 -43.77 -2.91 10.04
CA ASN A 508 -43.72 -2.25 11.35
C ASN A 508 -43.55 -3.25 12.50
N ALA A 509 -44.26 -4.38 12.46
CA ALA A 509 -44.10 -5.45 13.43
C ALA A 509 -42.69 -6.05 13.39
N ALA A 510 -42.13 -6.29 12.20
CA ALA A 510 -40.80 -6.85 12.03
C ALA A 510 -39.68 -5.88 12.49
N TRP A 511 -39.79 -4.60 12.12
CA TRP A 511 -38.77 -3.59 12.38
C TRP A 511 -38.95 -2.86 13.72
N GLY A 512 -40.11 -3.00 14.36
CA GLY A 512 -40.47 -2.21 15.54
C GLY A 512 -40.65 -0.73 15.22
N THR A 513 -41.22 -0.43 14.05
CA THR A 513 -41.47 0.93 13.55
C THR A 513 -42.97 1.25 13.54
N GLY A 514 -43.32 2.49 13.20
CA GLY A 514 -44.71 2.97 13.17
C GLY A 514 -45.04 3.77 11.91
N TYR A 515 -44.56 3.34 10.73
CA TYR A 515 -44.87 4.02 9.47
C TYR A 515 -46.34 3.88 9.12
N THR A 516 -47.00 4.98 8.77
CA THR A 516 -48.44 5.01 8.43
C THR A 516 -48.73 4.48 7.02
N SER A 517 -47.75 4.48 6.13
CA SER A 517 -47.85 3.97 4.76
C SER A 517 -46.46 3.64 4.19
N TRP A 518 -46.44 2.99 3.02
CA TRP A 518 -45.20 2.81 2.25
C TRP A 518 -44.56 4.14 1.83
N ASP A 519 -45.38 5.16 1.54
CA ASP A 519 -44.89 6.50 1.22
C ASP A 519 -44.24 7.17 2.45
N ALA A 520 -44.79 6.94 3.65
CA ALA A 520 -44.17 7.43 4.88
C ALA A 520 -42.78 6.81 5.12
N LEU A 521 -42.59 5.52 4.79
CA LEU A 521 -41.26 4.89 4.80
C LEU A 521 -40.35 5.47 3.69
N LEU A 522 -40.89 5.73 2.50
CA LEU A 522 -40.13 6.31 1.39
C LEU A 522 -39.63 7.73 1.71
N GLU A 523 -40.42 8.54 2.42
CA GLU A 523 -40.04 9.87 2.86
C GLU A 523 -39.08 9.86 4.06
N ALA A 524 -39.21 8.86 4.96
CA ALA A 524 -38.39 8.75 6.16
C ALA A 524 -36.89 8.65 5.83
N ARG A 525 -36.06 9.47 6.47
CA ARG A 525 -34.58 9.48 6.27
C ARG A 525 -33.81 8.99 7.49
N GLN A 526 -34.48 8.30 8.40
CA GLN A 526 -33.85 7.72 9.59
C GLN A 526 -33.39 6.29 9.32
N ALA A 527 -32.31 5.89 9.97
CA ALA A 527 -31.92 4.48 9.97
C ALA A 527 -32.91 3.66 10.81
N PRO A 528 -33.26 2.43 10.40
CA PRO A 528 -34.05 1.54 11.24
C PRO A 528 -33.21 0.98 12.40
N ASP A 529 -33.85 0.27 13.33
CA ASP A 529 -33.13 -0.55 14.30
C ASP A 529 -32.30 -1.61 13.54
N PRO A 530 -30.96 -1.57 13.63
CA PRO A 530 -30.09 -2.43 12.82
C PRO A 530 -30.17 -3.91 13.21
N LYS A 531 -30.65 -4.25 14.41
CA LYS A 531 -30.84 -5.65 14.83
C LYS A 531 -32.13 -6.21 14.26
N LYS A 532 -33.23 -5.45 14.36
CA LYS A 532 -34.54 -5.88 13.88
C LYS A 532 -34.61 -5.93 12.34
N ALA A 533 -34.04 -4.92 11.68
CA ALA A 533 -34.05 -4.81 10.21
C ALA A 533 -32.92 -5.61 9.52
N ARG A 534 -31.99 -6.23 10.27
CA ARG A 534 -30.79 -6.89 9.73
C ARG A 534 -31.04 -7.84 8.55
N PRO A 535 -32.06 -8.73 8.58
CA PRO A 535 -32.31 -9.64 7.47
C PRO A 535 -32.62 -8.91 6.17
N ASP A 536 -33.35 -7.79 6.24
CA ASP A 536 -33.71 -6.99 5.07
C ASP A 536 -32.53 -6.11 4.60
N LEU A 537 -31.81 -5.51 5.55
CA LEU A 537 -30.62 -4.70 5.25
C LEU A 537 -29.55 -5.53 4.54
N THR A 538 -29.24 -6.72 5.04
CA THR A 538 -28.22 -7.61 4.44
C THR A 538 -28.67 -8.19 3.10
N ALA A 539 -29.97 -8.47 2.93
CA ALA A 539 -30.53 -8.89 1.63
C ALA A 539 -30.40 -7.79 0.56
N PHE A 540 -30.79 -6.55 0.90
CA PHE A 540 -30.66 -5.42 -0.03
C PHE A 540 -29.19 -5.05 -0.28
N TYR A 541 -28.33 -5.15 0.74
CA TYR A 541 -26.89 -4.98 0.58
C TYR A 541 -26.33 -5.99 -0.42
N THR A 542 -26.67 -7.27 -0.27
CA THR A 542 -26.24 -8.33 -1.19
C THR A 542 -26.70 -8.02 -2.62
N ARG A 543 -27.97 -7.63 -2.80
CA ARG A 543 -28.48 -7.22 -4.11
C ARG A 543 -27.73 -6.02 -4.69
N THR A 544 -27.39 -5.04 -3.88
CA THR A 544 -26.60 -3.86 -4.27
C THR A 544 -25.23 -4.29 -4.80
N ALA A 545 -24.50 -5.12 -4.03
CA ALA A 545 -23.19 -5.62 -4.43
C ALA A 545 -23.26 -6.48 -5.70
N GLU A 546 -24.21 -7.41 -5.78
CA GLU A 546 -24.39 -8.25 -6.98
C GLU A 546 -24.77 -7.42 -8.21
N THR A 547 -25.58 -6.37 -8.04
CA THR A 547 -25.94 -5.46 -9.14
C THR A 547 -24.71 -4.70 -9.66
N TYR A 548 -23.87 -4.17 -8.77
CA TYR A 548 -22.60 -3.54 -9.15
C TYR A 548 -21.76 -4.48 -10.03
N PHE A 549 -21.43 -5.67 -9.49
CA PHE A 549 -20.51 -6.59 -10.16
C PHE A 549 -21.09 -7.17 -11.45
N ARG A 550 -22.39 -7.46 -11.49
CA ARG A 550 -23.08 -7.95 -12.69
C ARG A 550 -23.05 -6.90 -13.81
N VAL A 551 -23.46 -5.67 -13.53
CA VAL A 551 -23.51 -4.58 -14.54
C VAL A 551 -22.12 -4.31 -15.10
N VAL A 552 -21.09 -4.30 -14.24
CA VAL A 552 -19.70 -4.13 -14.69
C VAL A 552 -19.26 -5.29 -15.58
N ARG A 553 -19.47 -6.54 -15.15
CA ARG A 553 -19.16 -7.72 -15.97
C ARG A 553 -19.85 -7.64 -17.33
N ASP A 554 -21.15 -7.35 -17.35
CA ASP A 554 -21.96 -7.29 -18.57
C ASP A 554 -21.45 -6.20 -19.53
N ALA A 555 -21.06 -5.03 -19.00
CA ALA A 555 -20.48 -3.96 -19.78
C ALA A 555 -19.13 -4.36 -20.40
N ILE A 556 -18.24 -5.00 -19.63
CA ILE A 556 -16.95 -5.52 -20.12
C ILE A 556 -17.20 -6.56 -21.22
N LYS A 557 -17.99 -7.60 -20.94
CA LYS A 557 -18.18 -8.72 -21.87
C LYS A 557 -18.92 -8.32 -23.15
N ALA A 558 -19.70 -7.24 -23.13
CA ALA A 558 -20.34 -6.69 -24.33
C ALA A 558 -19.34 -6.08 -25.35
N VAL A 559 -18.14 -5.67 -24.90
CA VAL A 559 -17.14 -5.01 -25.76
C VAL A 559 -15.87 -5.87 -25.91
N ALA A 560 -15.48 -6.54 -24.84
CA ALA A 560 -14.26 -7.33 -24.70
C ALA A 560 -14.59 -8.72 -24.11
N PRO A 561 -15.33 -9.58 -24.85
CA PRO A 561 -15.89 -10.83 -24.33
C PRO A 561 -14.84 -11.84 -23.86
N LYS A 562 -13.59 -11.72 -24.34
CA LYS A 562 -12.48 -12.64 -24.04
C LYS A 562 -11.57 -12.15 -22.92
N GLN A 563 -11.67 -10.88 -22.52
CA GLN A 563 -10.86 -10.28 -21.45
C GLN A 563 -11.42 -10.60 -20.07
N LEU A 564 -10.53 -10.67 -19.07
CA LEU A 564 -10.89 -10.94 -17.69
C LEU A 564 -11.53 -9.71 -17.02
N TYR A 565 -12.55 -9.95 -16.20
CA TYR A 565 -12.99 -8.98 -15.19
C TYR A 565 -12.19 -9.19 -13.90
N LEU A 566 -11.34 -8.21 -13.55
CA LEU A 566 -10.37 -8.28 -12.46
C LEU A 566 -10.89 -7.70 -11.14
N GLY A 567 -12.18 -7.38 -11.03
CA GLY A 567 -12.79 -6.82 -9.83
C GLY A 567 -12.47 -5.35 -9.57
N CYS A 568 -12.72 -4.90 -8.33
CA CYS A 568 -12.73 -3.47 -7.97
C CYS A 568 -11.72 -3.03 -6.90
N ARG A 569 -10.66 -3.81 -6.68
CA ARG A 569 -9.50 -3.43 -5.84
C ARG A 569 -9.92 -3.02 -4.43
N PHE A 570 -10.41 -3.99 -3.65
CA PHE A 570 -10.87 -3.75 -2.29
C PHE A 570 -9.73 -3.33 -1.35
N ALA A 571 -9.82 -2.16 -0.71
CA ALA A 571 -9.03 -1.81 0.48
C ALA A 571 -9.76 -2.16 1.78
N TRP A 572 -11.05 -1.82 1.86
CA TRP A 572 -11.93 -2.14 2.97
C TRP A 572 -13.23 -2.75 2.44
N VAL A 573 -13.57 -3.96 2.89
CA VAL A 573 -14.71 -4.72 2.37
C VAL A 573 -15.25 -5.66 3.44
N ASN A 574 -16.56 -5.89 3.43
CA ASN A 574 -17.23 -6.93 4.22
C ASN A 574 -17.45 -8.20 3.37
N ASP A 575 -17.79 -9.30 4.04
CA ASP A 575 -17.91 -10.60 3.39
C ASP A 575 -19.00 -10.66 2.31
N LEU A 576 -20.12 -9.92 2.45
CA LEU A 576 -21.20 -9.92 1.45
C LEU A 576 -20.72 -9.33 0.11
N ALA A 577 -20.03 -8.19 0.15
CA ALA A 577 -19.47 -7.57 -1.05
C ALA A 577 -18.36 -8.42 -1.67
N ALA A 578 -17.50 -9.03 -0.84
CA ALA A 578 -16.45 -9.92 -1.31
C ALA A 578 -17.03 -11.17 -1.99
N VAL A 579 -18.00 -11.84 -1.37
CA VAL A 579 -18.70 -13.01 -1.94
C VAL A 579 -19.41 -12.65 -3.25
N ALA A 580 -20.06 -11.48 -3.32
CA ALA A 580 -20.68 -11.00 -4.54
C ALA A 580 -19.65 -10.83 -5.68
N ALA A 581 -18.47 -10.26 -5.39
CA ALA A 581 -17.39 -10.18 -6.38
C ALA A 581 -17.02 -11.55 -6.94
N GLY A 582 -16.89 -12.57 -6.09
CA GLY A 582 -16.60 -13.94 -6.53
C GLY A 582 -17.63 -14.55 -7.49
N LYS A 583 -18.88 -14.09 -7.49
CA LYS A 583 -19.92 -14.58 -8.42
C LYS A 583 -19.75 -14.07 -9.84
N TYR A 584 -19.13 -12.90 -10.03
CA TYR A 584 -19.13 -12.21 -11.33
C TYR A 584 -17.72 -11.90 -11.86
N CYS A 585 -16.74 -11.69 -10.98
CA CYS A 585 -15.36 -11.46 -11.37
C CYS A 585 -14.71 -12.77 -11.82
N ASP A 586 -13.89 -12.67 -12.88
CA ASP A 586 -13.02 -13.76 -13.28
C ASP A 586 -11.85 -13.90 -12.29
N VAL A 587 -11.38 -12.78 -11.73
CA VAL A 587 -10.37 -12.68 -10.66
C VAL A 587 -10.82 -11.61 -9.65
N VAL A 588 -10.75 -11.91 -8.35
CA VAL A 588 -11.09 -10.92 -7.30
C VAL A 588 -9.85 -10.15 -6.85
N SER A 589 -9.93 -8.82 -6.79
CA SER A 589 -8.78 -7.97 -6.47
C SER A 589 -8.85 -7.29 -5.11
N TYR A 590 -7.69 -7.20 -4.46
CA TYR A 590 -7.51 -6.56 -3.16
C TYR A 590 -6.28 -5.65 -3.16
N ASN A 591 -6.38 -4.49 -2.54
CA ASN A 591 -5.26 -3.62 -2.19
C ASN A 591 -4.86 -3.92 -0.74
N LEU A 592 -3.70 -4.55 -0.54
CA LEU A 592 -3.31 -5.10 0.77
C LEU A 592 -1.95 -4.56 1.20
N TYR A 593 -1.97 -3.34 1.76
CA TYR A 593 -0.84 -2.66 2.37
C TYR A 593 -0.48 -3.26 3.73
N ARG A 594 0.25 -4.39 3.71
CA ARG A 594 0.73 -5.12 4.89
C ARG A 594 2.03 -5.88 4.57
N ARG A 595 2.64 -6.51 5.58
CA ARG A 595 3.93 -7.22 5.41
C ARG A 595 3.86 -8.56 4.69
N SER A 596 2.74 -9.25 4.80
CA SER A 596 2.57 -10.58 4.20
C SER A 596 1.11 -10.80 3.79
N VAL A 597 0.92 -11.64 2.77
CA VAL A 597 -0.39 -12.14 2.34
C VAL A 597 -0.46 -13.66 2.34
N ALA A 598 0.56 -14.35 2.87
CA ALA A 598 0.66 -15.82 2.84
C ALA A 598 -0.52 -16.50 3.55
N GLU A 599 -1.09 -15.87 4.58
CA GLU A 599 -2.22 -16.39 5.37
C GLU A 599 -3.55 -15.70 5.02
N PHE A 600 -3.64 -15.02 3.88
CA PHE A 600 -4.88 -14.35 3.49
C PHE A 600 -6.00 -15.36 3.27
N LYS A 601 -7.20 -15.06 3.78
CA LYS A 601 -8.39 -15.88 3.55
C LYS A 601 -9.45 -15.06 2.85
N TYR A 602 -9.88 -15.54 1.70
CA TYR A 602 -10.98 -14.95 0.95
C TYR A 602 -12.31 -15.57 1.42
N PRO A 603 -13.32 -14.76 1.79
CA PRO A 603 -14.59 -15.28 2.31
C PRO A 603 -15.45 -15.98 1.24
N GLY A 604 -15.23 -15.70 -0.05
CA GLY A 604 -16.04 -16.26 -1.15
C GLY A 604 -15.55 -17.59 -1.72
N GLY A 605 -14.73 -18.35 -0.98
CA GLY A 605 -14.33 -19.71 -1.34
C GLY A 605 -13.19 -19.81 -2.35
N ASP A 606 -13.22 -20.83 -3.21
CA ASP A 606 -12.13 -21.16 -4.14
C ASP A 606 -12.20 -20.32 -5.44
N LYS A 607 -11.57 -19.15 -5.40
CA LYS A 607 -11.47 -18.20 -6.53
C LYS A 607 -10.04 -17.71 -6.73
N PRO A 608 -9.61 -17.40 -7.98
CA PRO A 608 -8.35 -16.72 -8.20
C PRO A 608 -8.41 -15.28 -7.69
N LEU A 609 -7.33 -14.86 -7.03
CA LEU A 609 -7.18 -13.56 -6.38
C LEU A 609 -5.99 -12.80 -6.97
N ILE A 610 -6.03 -11.49 -6.97
CA ILE A 610 -4.89 -10.65 -7.35
C ILE A 610 -4.69 -9.52 -6.35
N ILE A 611 -3.43 -9.28 -5.96
CA ILE A 611 -3.08 -8.07 -5.22
C ILE A 611 -2.98 -6.93 -6.22
N GLY A 612 -3.89 -5.97 -6.12
CA GLY A 612 -3.91 -4.77 -6.94
C GLY A 612 -2.90 -3.72 -6.50
N GLU A 613 -2.60 -3.63 -5.20
CA GLU A 613 -1.61 -2.69 -4.65
C GLU A 613 -0.94 -3.25 -3.40
N PHE A 614 0.37 -3.03 -3.32
CA PHE A 614 1.17 -3.07 -2.09
C PHE A 614 2.44 -2.25 -2.26
N HIS A 615 3.03 -1.76 -1.16
CA HIS A 615 4.36 -1.15 -1.16
C HIS A 615 5.03 -1.18 0.19
N PHE A 616 6.31 -0.82 0.18
CA PHE A 616 7.14 -0.52 1.33
C PHE A 616 8.00 0.69 1.01
N GLY A 617 8.22 1.57 1.99
CA GLY A 617 9.11 2.71 1.80
C GLY A 617 9.93 3.04 3.03
N ALA A 618 11.07 3.68 2.80
CA ALA A 618 12.04 4.10 3.81
C ALA A 618 12.44 5.56 3.59
N LEU A 619 13.02 6.18 4.63
CA LEU A 619 13.42 7.59 4.60
C LEU A 619 14.94 7.79 4.50
N ASP A 620 15.68 6.74 4.11
CA ASP A 620 17.12 6.81 3.88
C ASP A 620 17.48 7.42 2.50
N ARG A 621 16.51 8.02 1.80
CA ARG A 621 16.63 8.59 0.44
C ARG A 621 15.79 9.87 0.27
N GLY A 622 16.23 10.98 0.85
CA GLY A 622 15.75 12.34 0.51
C GLY A 622 14.25 12.65 0.61
N MET A 623 13.45 11.79 1.27
CA MET A 623 11.99 11.89 1.31
C MET A 623 11.48 12.07 2.74
N PHE A 624 10.24 12.56 2.87
CA PHE A 624 9.61 12.85 4.17
C PHE A 624 8.53 11.84 4.60
N HIS A 625 8.15 10.90 3.74
CA HIS A 625 7.14 9.90 4.05
C HIS A 625 7.47 8.54 3.42
N THR A 626 7.34 7.49 4.21
CA THR A 626 7.59 6.10 3.80
C THR A 626 6.45 5.51 2.96
N GLY A 627 5.30 6.14 2.99
CA GLY A 627 4.05 5.55 2.51
C GLY A 627 3.35 4.76 3.61
N LEU A 628 2.56 3.76 3.21
CA LEU A 628 1.62 3.08 4.12
C LEU A 628 2.27 1.98 4.95
N VAL A 629 3.37 1.38 4.48
CA VAL A 629 4.09 0.33 5.24
C VAL A 629 5.56 0.72 5.38
N PRO A 630 5.96 1.34 6.50
CA PRO A 630 7.32 1.83 6.71
C PRO A 630 8.31 0.67 6.92
N VAL A 631 9.48 0.77 6.29
CA VAL A 631 10.71 -0.03 6.51
C VAL A 631 11.87 0.88 6.91
N ASP A 632 12.90 0.29 7.51
CA ASP A 632 14.03 1.04 8.05
C ASP A 632 14.89 1.70 6.97
N ASN A 633 15.14 1.01 5.85
CA ASN A 633 16.04 1.45 4.77
C ASN A 633 15.76 0.69 3.46
N GLN A 634 16.46 1.04 2.38
CA GLN A 634 16.28 0.38 1.07
C GLN A 634 16.59 -1.14 1.09
N ALA A 635 17.50 -1.61 1.94
CA ALA A 635 17.77 -3.05 2.07
C ALA A 635 16.60 -3.79 2.73
N ALA A 636 16.00 -3.22 3.78
CA ALA A 636 14.79 -3.74 4.41
C ALA A 636 13.58 -3.66 3.46
N ARG A 637 13.52 -2.63 2.61
CA ARG A 637 12.53 -2.50 1.52
C ARG A 637 12.61 -3.65 0.53
N ALA A 638 13.82 -3.95 0.07
CA ALA A 638 14.09 -5.07 -0.83
C ALA A 638 13.75 -6.43 -0.21
N GLN A 639 14.05 -6.62 1.08
CA GLN A 639 13.68 -7.84 1.80
C GLN A 639 12.16 -7.99 1.92
N ALA A 640 11.47 -6.94 2.35
CA ALA A 640 10.01 -6.95 2.49
C ALA A 640 9.29 -7.20 1.15
N TYR A 641 9.81 -6.63 0.06
CA TYR A 641 9.33 -6.92 -1.29
C TYR A 641 9.41 -8.43 -1.59
N ARG A 642 10.57 -9.05 -1.35
CA ARG A 642 10.74 -10.50 -1.59
C ARG A 642 9.76 -11.31 -0.77
N ASP A 643 9.67 -11.05 0.53
CA ASP A 643 8.83 -11.82 1.45
C ASP A 643 7.35 -11.73 1.07
N TYR A 644 6.89 -10.53 0.69
CA TYR A 644 5.51 -10.32 0.26
C TYR A 644 5.20 -11.09 -1.03
N VAL A 645 6.02 -10.92 -2.07
CA VAL A 645 5.77 -11.54 -3.38
C VAL A 645 5.92 -13.06 -3.30
N LEU A 646 6.91 -13.57 -2.56
CA LEU A 646 7.07 -15.02 -2.32
C LEU A 646 5.90 -15.59 -1.52
N GLY A 647 5.39 -14.86 -0.53
CA GLY A 647 4.18 -15.25 0.21
C GLY A 647 2.95 -15.35 -0.70
N ALA A 648 2.75 -14.37 -1.58
CA ALA A 648 1.68 -14.43 -2.58
C ALA A 648 1.90 -15.56 -3.58
N LEU A 649 3.13 -15.76 -4.04
CA LEU A 649 3.50 -16.82 -4.97
C LEU A 649 3.29 -18.21 -4.39
N ARG A 650 3.33 -18.43 -3.08
CA ARG A 650 3.05 -19.75 -2.49
C ARG A 650 1.57 -19.96 -2.18
N HIS A 651 0.80 -18.88 -2.08
CA HIS A 651 -0.63 -18.94 -1.80
C HIS A 651 -1.40 -19.66 -2.94
N PRO A 652 -2.35 -20.57 -2.63
CA PRO A 652 -3.03 -21.37 -3.65
C PRO A 652 -3.98 -20.58 -4.54
N GLN A 653 -4.37 -19.36 -4.15
CA GLN A 653 -5.34 -18.55 -4.88
C GLN A 653 -4.75 -17.32 -5.56
N PHE A 654 -3.59 -16.80 -5.12
CA PHE A 654 -3.07 -15.57 -5.73
C PHE A 654 -2.46 -15.88 -7.10
N VAL A 655 -2.90 -15.14 -8.12
CA VAL A 655 -2.43 -15.26 -9.50
C VAL A 655 -1.60 -14.05 -9.95
N GLY A 656 -1.39 -13.08 -9.05
CA GLY A 656 -0.58 -11.90 -9.33
C GLY A 656 -0.43 -10.96 -8.14
N THR A 657 0.58 -10.09 -8.25
CA THR A 657 0.83 -8.98 -7.33
C THR A 657 1.30 -7.74 -8.08
N HIS A 658 0.68 -6.61 -7.80
CA HIS A 658 1.01 -5.33 -8.41
C HIS A 658 1.56 -4.35 -7.36
N TRP A 659 2.81 -3.92 -7.55
CA TRP A 659 3.46 -2.93 -6.70
C TRP A 659 2.91 -1.53 -6.98
N PHE A 660 2.55 -0.77 -5.94
CA PHE A 660 2.19 0.64 -6.08
C PHE A 660 3.35 1.53 -5.60
N GLN A 661 4.15 2.15 -6.46
CA GLN A 661 4.01 2.33 -7.90
C GLN A 661 5.39 2.46 -8.57
N TRP A 662 5.40 2.69 -9.88
CA TRP A 662 6.60 2.79 -10.71
C TRP A 662 7.65 3.79 -10.19
N LYS A 663 7.23 4.99 -9.78
CA LYS A 663 8.12 6.05 -9.30
C LYS A 663 7.73 6.61 -7.94
N ASP A 664 8.68 7.20 -7.24
CA ASP A 664 8.40 7.94 -6.01
C ASP A 664 7.41 9.05 -6.30
N GLN A 665 6.53 9.32 -5.34
CA GLN A 665 5.66 10.48 -5.44
C GLN A 665 6.48 11.76 -5.27
N PRO A 666 5.98 12.92 -5.71
CA PRO A 666 6.71 14.18 -5.52
C PRO A 666 7.01 14.43 -4.03
N THR A 667 8.24 14.79 -3.70
CA THR A 667 8.71 15.10 -2.33
C THR A 667 7.76 16.07 -1.61
N THR A 668 7.16 17.00 -2.36
CA THR A 668 6.26 18.07 -1.90
C THR A 668 4.78 17.75 -2.03
N GLY A 669 4.41 16.49 -2.20
CA GLY A 669 3.00 16.05 -2.25
C GLY A 669 2.43 16.07 -3.66
N ARG A 670 1.75 15.00 -4.05
CA ARG A 670 0.94 14.95 -5.27
C ARG A 670 -0.34 15.76 -5.09
N VAL A 671 -0.83 16.36 -6.17
CA VAL A 671 -1.97 17.31 -6.12
C VAL A 671 -3.27 16.72 -5.57
N TYR A 672 -3.54 15.44 -5.83
CA TYR A 672 -4.85 14.87 -5.55
C TYR A 672 -5.20 14.84 -4.05
N ASP A 673 -4.22 14.53 -3.21
CA ASP A 673 -4.42 14.23 -1.80
C ASP A 673 -3.15 14.37 -0.95
N GLU A 674 -2.11 15.01 -1.51
CA GLU A 674 -0.88 15.42 -0.82
C GLU A 674 0.10 14.29 -0.47
N GLU A 675 -0.12 13.08 -0.96
CA GLU A 675 0.83 11.99 -0.74
C GLU A 675 2.21 12.31 -1.32
N ASN A 676 3.26 12.06 -0.54
CA ASN A 676 4.66 12.32 -0.87
C ASN A 676 5.57 11.14 -0.47
N TYR A 677 5.20 9.96 -0.92
CA TYR A 677 5.75 8.68 -0.46
C TYR A 677 7.00 8.24 -1.23
N GLN A 678 7.97 7.68 -0.50
CA GLN A 678 9.13 6.95 -1.03
C GLN A 678 8.76 5.50 -1.36
N ILE A 679 8.10 5.29 -2.49
CA ILE A 679 7.49 4.00 -2.88
C ILE A 679 7.81 3.60 -4.33
N GLY A 680 8.68 4.32 -5.03
CA GLY A 680 9.03 4.08 -6.43
C GLY A 680 10.06 3.00 -6.64
N PHE A 681 10.00 2.30 -7.77
CA PHE A 681 11.16 1.58 -8.29
C PHE A 681 12.25 2.53 -8.80
N VAL A 682 11.84 3.73 -9.21
CA VAL A 682 12.73 4.85 -9.58
C VAL A 682 12.41 6.11 -8.76
N GLU A 683 13.43 6.93 -8.52
CA GLU A 683 13.27 8.26 -7.91
C GLU A 683 12.86 9.33 -8.95
N VAL A 684 12.63 10.56 -8.49
CA VAL A 684 12.19 11.70 -9.32
C VAL A 684 13.13 12.02 -10.51
N ALA A 685 14.43 11.74 -10.37
CA ALA A 685 15.44 11.96 -11.41
C ALA A 685 15.62 10.76 -12.37
N ASP A 686 14.68 9.81 -12.39
CA ASP A 686 14.72 8.60 -13.21
C ASP A 686 15.96 7.71 -12.90
N THR A 687 16.33 7.64 -11.63
CA THR A 687 17.35 6.70 -11.12
C THR A 687 16.66 5.50 -10.45
N PRO A 688 16.95 4.25 -10.85
CA PRO A 688 16.43 3.06 -10.16
C PRO A 688 17.01 2.87 -8.77
N TYR A 689 16.21 2.31 -7.85
CA TYR A 689 16.68 1.84 -6.54
C TYR A 689 17.32 0.44 -6.67
N PRO A 690 18.66 0.31 -6.67
CA PRO A 690 19.33 -0.93 -7.03
C PRO A 690 18.96 -2.09 -6.09
N GLU A 691 18.68 -1.82 -4.81
CA GLU A 691 18.28 -2.82 -3.83
C GLU A 691 16.94 -3.46 -4.19
N THR A 692 15.93 -2.64 -4.50
CA THR A 692 14.59 -3.09 -4.89
C THR A 692 14.62 -3.76 -6.25
N ILE A 693 15.37 -3.22 -7.22
CA ILE A 693 15.54 -3.84 -8.54
C ILE A 693 16.20 -5.22 -8.43
N ALA A 694 17.24 -5.36 -7.62
CA ALA A 694 17.89 -6.65 -7.39
C ALA A 694 16.93 -7.67 -6.76
N ALA A 695 16.13 -7.26 -5.78
CA ALA A 695 15.09 -8.10 -5.18
C ALA A 695 14.03 -8.53 -6.22
N SER A 696 13.53 -7.60 -7.04
CA SER A 696 12.59 -7.89 -8.12
C SER A 696 13.16 -8.89 -9.11
N ARG A 697 14.40 -8.68 -9.57
CA ARG A 697 15.09 -9.58 -10.51
C ARG A 697 15.28 -10.99 -9.93
N GLN A 698 15.62 -11.10 -8.64
CA GLN A 698 15.75 -12.37 -7.94
C GLN A 698 14.43 -13.15 -7.82
N VAL A 699 13.31 -12.45 -7.67
CA VAL A 699 11.97 -13.05 -7.66
C VAL A 699 11.58 -13.47 -9.07
N GLY A 700 11.70 -12.57 -10.05
CA GLY A 700 11.34 -12.84 -11.46
C GLY A 700 12.11 -14.03 -12.06
N ALA A 701 13.40 -14.17 -11.75
CA ALA A 701 14.23 -15.30 -12.20
C ALA A 701 13.79 -16.66 -11.65
N ARG A 702 13.00 -16.70 -10.57
CA ARG A 702 12.50 -17.93 -9.93
C ARG A 702 10.98 -18.01 -9.92
N LEU A 703 10.28 -17.06 -10.54
CA LEU A 703 8.84 -16.84 -10.43
C LEU A 703 8.04 -18.13 -10.53
N TYR A 704 8.25 -18.88 -11.61
CA TYR A 704 7.51 -20.11 -11.87
C TYR A 704 8.02 -21.31 -11.08
N SER A 705 9.34 -21.45 -10.92
CA SER A 705 9.92 -22.55 -10.13
C SER A 705 9.51 -22.49 -8.65
N GLU A 706 9.39 -21.29 -8.09
CA GLU A 706 9.00 -21.08 -6.71
C GLU A 706 7.50 -21.29 -6.51
N ALA A 707 6.67 -20.82 -7.45
CA ALA A 707 5.23 -21.00 -7.40
C ALA A 707 4.78 -22.48 -7.59
N MET A 708 5.68 -23.36 -8.03
CA MET A 708 5.45 -24.79 -8.19
C MET A 708 5.93 -25.64 -7.01
N ARG A 709 6.59 -25.03 -6.01
CA ARG A 709 6.91 -25.65 -4.72
C ARG A 709 5.68 -25.59 -3.81
#